data_AF-A0A8C6A8N9-F1
#
_entry.id   AF-A0A8C6A8N9-F1
#
_cell.length_a   1.000
_cell.length_b   1.000
_cell.length_c   1.000
_cell.angle_alpha   90.00
_cell.angle_beta   90.00
_cell.angle_gamma   90.00
#
_symmetry.space_group_name_H-M   'P 1'
#
loop_
_entity.id
_entity.type
_entity.pdbx_description
1 polymer ?
#
loop_
_entity_poly.entity_id
_entity_poly.type
_entity_poly.pdbx_seq_one_letter_code
_entity_poly.pdbx_strand_id
1 'polypeptide(L)'
;MSRQGYVATPPYSQSQPGIGLSPPHHGHYGDPSHATSLPGMMKPPGPLGAAAPGVMLPSPPPGPQQFGQNAPYASSIPGLPPQRFTGPAPVHSVASACAAYQPSAQPSYPSPASTSPVTQLGGQLGAMQLNSHGNSLVVSPSAGPAGPPAFPGPPQPAPPSILQPGPRVLPPPPTALNGPGAPPPAAGTAFPPPHAAEAWAQEPVTLLSLLLAAGYGPQMGAPASYPGGLAPGPARMAGPQPPKQLDPDAVPSPIQVIESDRAARGGQVYTTNTRGQVPPLVTTDCVIQDQGHASPRYIRCTTYCFPSSSDLAKQAQVPLAAVLQPFATPPADETPLYLVDHGESGPVRCNRCKAYMCPFMQFIEGGRRYQCGFCSCVNEVPPFYFQHLDHLGRRLDHYEKPELSLGSYEYVATLDYCRKNKPPSPPAFIFMINVSYSNIKSGLVKLICEELKTVLERLPREEHEESSAVRVGFVTYHTVLHFFNVKSNLAQPQMMVVTDIGEVFVPLLDGFLVNYHESQSVIHNLLDQIPGMFADSNENEAVFAPVVQAGMEALKAAECPGKLFIFHSSLPTAEAPGKLKNRDDKRLLNTDKEKILFQPQTSVYESLAKDCVAHGCSVTLFLFPSQYVDVASLGLVPLLTGGTLYKYSHFQMHLDSQQFLNDLRSDVEKKIGFDAIMRVRTSTGFRATDFFGGVFMNNTTDVEMAALDCDKAVTVEFKHDDRLSEDSGALIQCAVLYTTIGGQRRLRIHNLGLNCSSQLADLYKSCETDALINFFAKSAFKAVLHQPLKVIREILVNQTAHMLACYRKNCASPSAASQLILPDSMKILPVYMNSLLKSCVLLSRPDTPTDERAFQRQLVMTMGVADSQLFFYPQFLPIHTLDVKSTALPAAVRCSESRLSEGGIFLLANGLNMFLWLGVSSPPELIQGIFNVPSLAHVSTDMTVLPEVGSPHSQQLRMIMGVIQQKRPYAMKLTIVKQREQPEMVFRQLLVEDRGLHGGSSYVDFLCCVHKEICQLLS
;
A
#
# COMPACT_ATOMS: atom_id res chain seq x y z
N MET A 1 34.19 -7.13 28.62
CA MET A 1 34.59 -6.03 27.71
C MET A 1 33.80 -6.13 26.42
N SER A 2 33.55 -5.00 25.77
CA SER A 2 32.58 -4.83 24.68
C SER A 2 32.98 -5.49 23.35
N ARG A 3 32.00 -6.08 22.66
CA ARG A 3 31.97 -6.21 21.20
C ARG A 3 30.72 -5.49 20.70
N GLN A 4 30.90 -4.47 19.87
CA GLN A 4 29.80 -3.77 19.20
C GLN A 4 29.41 -4.51 17.92
N GLY A 5 28.14 -4.83 17.76
CA GLY A 5 27.57 -5.37 16.52
C GLY A 5 26.94 -4.28 15.67
N TYR A 6 27.76 -3.47 14.98
CA TYR A 6 27.29 -2.66 13.86
C TYR A 6 27.52 -3.41 12.56
N VAL A 7 26.50 -3.52 11.71
CA VAL A 7 26.66 -3.96 10.30
C VAL A 7 26.59 -2.71 9.42
N ALA A 8 27.49 -2.64 8.45
CA ALA A 8 27.74 -1.43 7.69
C ALA A 8 26.63 -1.10 6.68
N THR A 9 26.37 0.21 6.50
CA THR A 9 25.83 0.75 5.26
C THR A 9 26.82 0.53 4.11
N PRO A 10 26.37 0.34 2.86
CA PRO A 10 27.27 0.37 1.71
C PRO A 10 27.98 1.75 1.60
N PRO A 11 29.20 1.81 1.06
CA PRO A 11 29.98 3.05 1.02
C PRO A 11 29.39 4.05 0.02
N TYR A 12 29.17 5.29 0.47
CA TYR A 12 28.90 6.42 -0.42
C TYR A 12 30.11 6.75 -1.27
N SER A 13 29.91 6.93 -2.58
CA SER A 13 30.93 7.48 -3.48
C SER A 13 31.12 8.98 -3.20
N GLN A 14 32.21 9.34 -2.50
CA GLN A 14 32.61 10.73 -2.38
C GLN A 14 33.13 11.27 -3.72
N SER A 15 32.58 12.39 -4.18
CA SER A 15 33.08 13.12 -5.35
C SER A 15 34.35 13.91 -4.98
N GLN A 16 35.51 13.50 -5.50
CA GLN A 16 36.69 14.37 -5.54
C GLN A 16 36.67 15.29 -6.77
N PRO A 17 37.32 16.47 -6.72
CA PRO A 17 37.14 17.51 -7.72
C PRO A 17 38.02 17.36 -8.97
N GLY A 18 37.38 17.48 -10.14
CA GLY A 18 37.88 18.23 -11.30
C GLY A 18 39.22 17.85 -11.94
N ILE A 19 39.17 16.98 -12.95
CA ILE A 19 40.01 17.09 -14.16
C ILE A 19 39.06 17.09 -15.35
N GLY A 20 39.21 18.06 -16.27
CA GLY A 20 38.19 18.38 -17.27
C GLY A 20 38.36 17.71 -18.63
N LEU A 21 37.24 17.53 -19.33
CA LEU A 21 37.17 17.27 -20.78
C LEU A 21 36.08 18.16 -21.40
N SER A 22 36.31 18.64 -22.62
CA SER A 22 35.52 19.71 -23.26
C SER A 22 34.24 19.20 -23.93
N PRO A 23 33.15 20.01 -23.97
CA PRO A 23 32.03 19.77 -24.88
C PRO A 23 32.41 20.12 -26.34
N PRO A 24 31.80 19.48 -27.35
CA PRO A 24 32.08 19.74 -28.76
C PRO A 24 31.40 21.03 -29.27
N HIS A 25 32.11 21.78 -30.13
CA HIS A 25 31.58 22.97 -30.81
C HIS A 25 30.69 22.63 -32.02
N HIS A 26 29.52 23.26 -32.10
CA HIS A 26 28.83 23.75 -33.31
C HIS A 26 28.04 25.01 -32.87
N GLY A 27 27.93 26.13 -33.58
CA GLY A 27 28.62 26.64 -34.77
C GLY A 27 28.06 28.04 -35.11
N HIS A 28 28.90 29.06 -35.33
CA HIS A 28 28.45 30.46 -35.36
C HIS A 28 27.86 30.96 -36.70
N TYR A 29 26.77 31.71 -36.59
CA TYR A 29 26.43 32.97 -37.30
C TYR A 29 25.62 33.83 -36.29
N GLY A 30 25.64 35.17 -36.25
CA GLY A 30 26.46 36.16 -36.94
C GLY A 30 25.96 37.58 -36.55
N ASP A 31 26.80 38.37 -35.87
CA ASP A 31 26.54 39.74 -35.38
C ASP A 31 26.68 40.78 -36.56
N PRO A 32 26.40 42.12 -36.45
CA PRO A 32 26.23 42.90 -35.22
C PRO A 32 25.24 44.09 -35.16
N SER A 33 25.07 44.57 -33.91
CA SER A 33 24.93 45.98 -33.48
C SER A 33 23.67 46.82 -33.83
N HIS A 34 23.05 47.39 -32.79
CA HIS A 34 23.23 48.80 -32.44
C HIS A 34 22.88 49.07 -30.96
N ALA A 35 23.17 50.26 -30.42
CA ALA A 35 23.38 50.45 -28.98
C ALA A 35 22.62 51.62 -28.31
N THR A 36 22.56 51.53 -26.97
CA THR A 36 22.49 52.60 -25.94
C THR A 36 21.23 53.47 -25.68
N SER A 37 21.02 53.68 -24.37
CA SER A 37 20.55 54.91 -23.67
C SER A 37 19.06 55.12 -23.31
N LEU A 38 18.83 55.09 -21.98
CA LEU A 38 17.91 55.94 -21.20
C LEU A 38 18.56 57.33 -20.98
N PRO A 39 17.93 58.37 -20.34
CA PRO A 39 16.66 58.40 -19.60
C PRO A 39 15.74 59.61 -19.91
N GLY A 40 14.59 59.73 -19.20
CA GLY A 40 13.83 61.00 -19.13
C GLY A 40 12.51 60.93 -18.33
N MET A 41 12.30 61.86 -17.39
CA MET A 41 11.01 62.10 -16.70
C MET A 41 10.45 63.48 -17.09
N MET A 42 9.13 63.63 -17.27
CA MET A 42 8.33 64.76 -16.73
C MET A 42 6.80 64.67 -17.03
N LYS A 43 6.01 65.36 -16.18
CA LYS A 43 4.59 65.81 -16.36
C LYS A 43 4.60 67.33 -16.66
N PRO A 44 3.48 68.07 -16.91
CA PRO A 44 2.04 67.75 -17.08
C PRO A 44 1.58 68.16 -18.53
N PRO A 45 0.38 68.71 -18.89
CA PRO A 45 -0.94 68.89 -18.24
C PRO A 45 -2.15 68.48 -19.14
N GLY A 46 -3.33 69.08 -18.89
CA GLY A 46 -4.49 69.21 -19.80
C GLY A 46 -5.09 70.64 -19.65
N PRO A 47 -6.41 70.90 -19.74
CA PRO A 47 -7.53 70.02 -20.18
C PRO A 47 -8.59 70.73 -21.09
N LEU A 48 -9.61 69.98 -21.54
CA LEU A 48 -10.99 70.39 -21.93
C LEU A 48 -11.83 69.11 -22.22
N GLY A 49 -13.18 69.07 -22.21
CA GLY A 49 -14.15 70.09 -21.81
C GLY A 49 -15.63 69.67 -21.93
N ALA A 50 -16.36 69.71 -20.80
CA ALA A 50 -17.81 69.96 -20.60
C ALA A 50 -18.93 69.22 -21.39
N ALA A 51 -19.74 68.39 -20.69
CA ALA A 51 -21.22 68.51 -20.57
C ALA A 51 -21.86 67.41 -19.69
N ALA A 52 -22.88 67.76 -18.88
CA ALA A 52 -23.77 66.94 -18.03
C ALA A 52 -25.03 67.81 -17.69
N PRO A 53 -26.15 67.38 -17.02
CA PRO A 53 -26.43 66.21 -16.13
C PRO A 53 -27.75 65.44 -16.50
N GLY A 54 -28.36 64.52 -15.72
CA GLY A 54 -27.92 63.71 -14.56
C GLY A 54 -29.06 63.19 -13.63
N VAL A 55 -28.67 62.32 -12.67
CA VAL A 55 -29.26 62.00 -11.33
C VAL A 55 -30.56 61.16 -11.12
N MET A 56 -30.50 60.31 -10.08
CA MET A 56 -31.56 59.70 -9.21
C MET A 56 -32.11 58.26 -9.45
N LEU A 57 -32.21 57.52 -8.33
CA LEU A 57 -32.92 56.24 -8.02
C LEU A 57 -34.13 56.58 -7.07
N PRO A 58 -34.94 55.66 -6.47
CA PRO A 58 -35.04 54.17 -6.56
C PRO A 58 -36.49 53.55 -6.68
N SER A 59 -36.60 52.28 -7.16
CA SER A 59 -37.63 51.24 -6.82
C SER A 59 -39.16 51.56 -6.95
N PRO A 60 -40.15 50.65 -6.70
CA PRO A 60 -40.21 49.17 -6.57
C PRO A 60 -41.18 48.55 -7.67
N PRO A 61 -41.91 47.39 -7.51
CA PRO A 61 -42.53 46.64 -8.63
C PRO A 61 -44.08 46.70 -8.75
N PRO A 62 -44.68 46.07 -9.79
CA PRO A 62 -46.09 45.68 -9.84
C PRO A 62 -46.35 44.18 -9.58
N GLY A 63 -47.49 43.89 -8.93
CA GLY A 63 -48.00 42.56 -8.59
C GLY A 63 -49.37 42.22 -9.22
N PRO A 64 -50.13 41.22 -8.70
CA PRO A 64 -50.80 40.23 -9.57
C PRO A 64 -52.33 40.12 -9.47
N GLN A 65 -52.94 39.37 -10.39
CA GLN A 65 -54.29 38.80 -10.36
C GLN A 65 -54.37 37.49 -11.19
N GLN A 66 -55.37 36.59 -11.03
CA GLN A 66 -55.99 35.99 -9.83
C GLN A 66 -56.88 34.77 -10.23
N PHE A 67 -57.59 34.15 -9.26
CA PHE A 67 -58.38 32.89 -9.31
C PHE A 67 -57.54 31.61 -9.35
N GLY A 68 -57.82 30.53 -8.59
CA GLY A 68 -58.92 30.16 -7.68
C GLY A 68 -59.37 28.71 -8.00
N GLN A 69 -59.64 27.76 -7.07
CA GLN A 69 -59.84 27.80 -5.61
C GLN A 69 -59.46 26.46 -4.91
N ASN A 70 -59.36 26.49 -3.57
CA ASN A 70 -59.60 25.42 -2.58
C ASN A 70 -58.65 24.19 -2.41
N ALA A 71 -58.45 23.86 -1.13
CA ALA A 71 -57.81 22.65 -0.56
C ALA A 71 -58.90 21.83 0.22
N PRO A 72 -58.68 20.93 1.24
CA PRO A 72 -57.46 20.65 2.06
C PRO A 72 -57.15 19.19 2.50
N TYR A 73 -55.91 18.97 2.96
CA TYR A 73 -55.42 18.14 4.10
C TYR A 73 -55.69 16.61 4.29
N ALA A 74 -54.57 15.90 4.57
CA ALA A 74 -54.33 14.95 5.70
C ALA A 74 -54.60 13.40 5.62
N SER A 75 -53.48 12.65 5.64
CA SER A 75 -53.12 11.46 6.47
C SER A 75 -53.82 10.07 6.43
N SER A 76 -52.96 9.03 6.47
CA SER A 76 -53.06 7.65 7.08
C SER A 76 -53.96 6.52 6.50
N ILE A 77 -53.31 5.45 5.95
CA ILE A 77 -53.21 4.02 6.44
C ILE A 77 -54.49 3.30 6.97
N PRO A 78 -54.76 1.97 6.78
CA PRO A 78 -54.22 0.87 5.90
C PRO A 78 -55.30 0.01 5.15
N GLY A 79 -54.94 -1.13 4.49
CA GLY A 79 -55.90 -2.24 4.22
C GLY A 79 -55.54 -3.32 3.16
N LEU A 80 -55.83 -4.61 3.44
CA LEU A 80 -55.66 -5.85 2.62
C LEU A 80 -57.01 -6.65 2.59
N PRO A 81 -57.19 -7.82 1.90
CA PRO A 81 -56.54 -8.41 0.70
C PRO A 81 -57.59 -8.63 -0.46
N PRO A 82 -58.19 -9.81 -0.80
CA PRO A 82 -57.68 -11.14 -1.24
C PRO A 82 -58.33 -11.76 -2.54
N GLN A 83 -57.85 -12.97 -2.92
CA GLN A 83 -58.47 -14.08 -3.70
C GLN A 83 -58.25 -14.29 -5.24
N ARG A 84 -57.75 -15.51 -5.49
CA ARG A 84 -57.70 -16.43 -6.65
C ARG A 84 -58.78 -16.33 -7.77
N PHE A 85 -58.47 -16.83 -8.98
CA PHE A 85 -58.95 -18.15 -9.50
C PHE A 85 -58.18 -18.65 -10.77
N THR A 86 -58.59 -19.78 -11.34
CA THR A 86 -57.82 -20.76 -12.18
C THR A 86 -57.88 -20.57 -13.72
N GLY A 87 -57.05 -21.33 -14.47
CA GLY A 87 -57.14 -21.54 -15.93
C GLY A 87 -58.32 -22.46 -16.38
N PRO A 88 -58.37 -22.98 -17.64
CA PRO A 88 -57.35 -23.89 -18.23
C PRO A 88 -57.12 -23.78 -19.77
N ALA A 89 -56.58 -24.83 -20.42
CA ALA A 89 -56.25 -25.02 -21.87
C ALA A 89 -57.25 -26.01 -22.56
N PRO A 90 -56.94 -26.87 -23.60
CA PRO A 90 -55.87 -26.98 -24.64
C PRO A 90 -56.40 -27.31 -26.09
N VAL A 91 -55.55 -27.70 -27.07
CA VAL A 91 -55.66 -28.95 -27.92
C VAL A 91 -54.53 -29.21 -28.97
N HIS A 92 -54.07 -30.48 -29.04
CA HIS A 92 -53.52 -31.35 -30.14
C HIS A 92 -52.47 -30.91 -31.23
N SER A 93 -51.79 -31.84 -31.97
CA SER A 93 -50.93 -33.03 -31.62
C SER A 93 -50.72 -34.04 -32.80
N VAL A 94 -49.45 -34.44 -33.09
CA VAL A 94 -48.91 -35.75 -33.58
C VAL A 94 -47.36 -35.68 -33.49
N ALA A 95 -46.53 -36.59 -32.94
CA ALA A 95 -46.36 -38.07 -33.01
C ALA A 95 -45.57 -38.54 -34.27
N SER A 96 -44.58 -39.46 -34.28
CA SER A 96 -43.81 -40.26 -33.27
C SER A 96 -42.69 -41.06 -34.02
N ALA A 97 -41.64 -41.72 -33.48
CA ALA A 97 -40.89 -41.76 -32.19
C ALA A 97 -39.62 -42.70 -32.35
N CYS A 98 -38.86 -42.98 -31.26
CA CYS A 98 -37.76 -43.99 -31.13
C CYS A 98 -36.40 -43.71 -31.84
N ALA A 99 -35.20 -44.15 -31.38
CA ALA A 99 -34.73 -44.76 -30.12
C ALA A 99 -33.20 -44.48 -29.90
N ALA A 100 -32.60 -44.87 -28.76
CA ALA A 100 -31.21 -44.60 -28.37
C ALA A 100 -30.25 -45.82 -28.55
N TYR A 101 -28.90 -45.64 -28.43
CA TYR A 101 -27.94 -46.58 -27.77
C TYR A 101 -26.46 -46.08 -27.77
N GLN A 102 -25.65 -46.62 -26.84
CA GLN A 102 -24.16 -46.61 -26.70
C GLN A 102 -23.75 -47.91 -25.95
N PRO A 103 -22.48 -48.41 -25.88
CA PRO A 103 -21.18 -47.84 -26.29
C PRO A 103 -20.17 -48.84 -26.98
N SER A 104 -18.93 -48.37 -27.22
CA SER A 104 -17.60 -49.08 -27.17
C SER A 104 -17.21 -50.25 -28.11
N ALA A 105 -16.08 -50.11 -28.84
CA ALA A 105 -14.98 -51.10 -29.03
C ALA A 105 -13.83 -50.57 -29.94
N GLN A 106 -12.62 -51.17 -29.90
CA GLN A 106 -11.52 -51.00 -30.89
C GLN A 106 -11.57 -52.09 -31.98
N PRO A 107 -10.88 -51.97 -33.14
CA PRO A 107 -9.51 -52.53 -33.25
C PRO A 107 -8.52 -51.91 -34.30
N SER A 108 -7.23 -52.16 -34.05
CA SER A 108 -6.10 -52.50 -34.98
C SER A 108 -5.73 -51.75 -36.28
N TYR A 109 -4.40 -51.51 -36.39
CA TYR A 109 -3.48 -51.29 -37.54
C TYR A 109 -3.75 -52.08 -38.85
N PRO A 110 -3.33 -51.57 -40.05
CA PRO A 110 -1.92 -51.73 -40.51
C PRO A 110 -1.29 -50.54 -41.29
N SER A 111 0.05 -50.57 -41.40
CA SER A 111 0.87 -49.71 -42.28
C SER A 111 0.89 -50.20 -43.73
N PRO A 112 1.45 -49.41 -44.67
CA PRO A 112 2.76 -49.81 -45.21
C PRO A 112 3.76 -48.65 -45.40
N ALA A 113 5.00 -48.98 -45.77
CA ALA A 113 6.05 -48.02 -46.16
C ALA A 113 6.76 -48.49 -47.43
N SER A 114 7.24 -47.58 -48.30
CA SER A 114 8.51 -47.72 -49.05
C SER A 114 8.79 -46.58 -50.08
N THR A 115 10.08 -46.35 -50.30
CA THR A 115 10.76 -45.84 -51.53
C THR A 115 10.45 -44.46 -52.15
N SER A 116 11.46 -43.59 -52.07
CA SER A 116 11.84 -42.45 -52.95
C SER A 116 12.61 -42.95 -54.22
N PRO A 117 13.38 -42.15 -55.03
CA PRO A 117 13.55 -40.68 -55.16
C PRO A 117 13.68 -40.14 -56.65
N VAL A 118 14.16 -38.87 -56.81
CA VAL A 118 14.84 -38.19 -57.98
C VAL A 118 14.04 -37.89 -59.29
N THR A 119 14.37 -36.91 -60.18
CA THR A 119 15.61 -36.09 -60.43
C THR A 119 15.38 -34.73 -61.19
N GLN A 120 16.31 -33.75 -61.03
CA GLN A 120 16.80 -32.71 -62.02
C GLN A 120 15.84 -31.61 -62.57
N LEU A 121 16.25 -30.46 -63.15
CA LEU A 121 17.54 -29.78 -63.55
C LEU A 121 17.32 -28.22 -63.39
N GLY A 122 18.22 -27.27 -63.05
CA GLY A 122 19.53 -26.81 -63.60
C GLY A 122 19.37 -25.73 -64.71
N GLY A 123 20.10 -24.60 -64.83
CA GLY A 123 21.23 -23.97 -64.08
C GLY A 123 21.82 -22.71 -64.81
N GLN A 124 23.02 -22.22 -64.40
CA GLN A 124 23.82 -21.04 -64.91
C GLN A 124 23.42 -19.64 -64.36
N LEU A 125 24.27 -18.64 -64.02
CA LEU A 125 25.74 -18.38 -63.82
C LEU A 125 25.87 -17.09 -62.91
N GLY A 126 26.99 -16.46 -62.46
CA GLY A 126 28.46 -16.56 -62.58
C GLY A 126 29.11 -15.21 -63.01
N ALA A 127 30.22 -14.64 -62.49
CA ALA A 127 31.18 -14.95 -61.40
C ALA A 127 32.12 -13.71 -61.08
N MET A 128 33.24 -13.90 -60.32
CA MET A 128 34.31 -12.95 -59.84
C MET A 128 34.02 -12.14 -58.54
N GLN A 129 34.98 -11.90 -57.60
CA GLN A 129 36.45 -12.14 -57.57
C GLN A 129 37.02 -12.54 -56.15
N LEU A 130 38.30 -12.96 -56.09
CA LEU A 130 39.18 -13.55 -55.03
C LEU A 130 39.11 -12.93 -53.59
N ASN A 131 39.61 -13.52 -52.47
CA ASN A 131 40.33 -14.79 -52.10
C ASN A 131 40.05 -15.09 -50.59
N SER A 132 39.77 -16.31 -50.10
CA SER A 132 40.63 -17.52 -49.86
C SER A 132 41.60 -17.40 -48.64
N HIS A 133 41.68 -18.34 -47.68
CA HIS A 133 40.98 -19.61 -47.36
C HIS A 133 40.49 -19.55 -45.87
N GLY A 134 40.22 -20.57 -45.03
CA GLY A 134 40.30 -22.06 -45.01
C GLY A 134 40.39 -22.53 -43.53
N ASN A 135 40.06 -23.76 -43.09
CA ASN A 135 39.48 -24.96 -43.73
C ASN A 135 38.70 -25.81 -42.68
N SER A 136 37.80 -26.71 -43.11
CA SER A 136 36.79 -27.40 -42.27
C SER A 136 37.21 -28.78 -41.70
N LEU A 137 36.41 -29.37 -40.78
CA LEU A 137 35.81 -30.73 -40.89
C LEU A 137 34.90 -31.13 -39.69
N VAL A 138 34.11 -32.21 -39.84
CA VAL A 138 33.05 -32.68 -38.89
C VAL A 138 33.04 -34.21 -38.77
N VAL A 139 32.97 -34.78 -37.55
CA VAL A 139 32.72 -36.21 -37.25
C VAL A 139 31.99 -36.39 -35.89
N SER A 140 31.29 -37.51 -35.70
CA SER A 140 30.73 -38.07 -34.43
C SER A 140 30.82 -39.63 -34.50
N PRO A 141 30.57 -40.47 -33.46
CA PRO A 141 29.90 -40.23 -32.16
C PRO A 141 30.50 -41.03 -30.94
N SER A 142 29.67 -41.24 -29.89
CA SER A 142 29.63 -42.37 -28.92
C SER A 142 30.26 -42.28 -27.50
N ALA A 143 29.52 -42.89 -26.54
CA ALA A 143 29.87 -43.46 -25.21
C ALA A 143 30.64 -42.66 -24.12
N GLY A 144 30.26 -42.88 -22.85
CA GLY A 144 31.06 -42.56 -21.63
C GLY A 144 31.56 -43.86 -20.94
N PRO A 145 31.83 -43.90 -19.60
CA PRO A 145 31.73 -42.86 -18.56
C PRO A 145 32.94 -42.75 -17.57
N ALA A 146 32.86 -41.80 -16.62
CA ALA A 146 33.57 -41.73 -15.31
C ALA A 146 35.13 -41.56 -15.22
N GLY A 147 35.63 -40.80 -14.22
CA GLY A 147 37.05 -40.85 -13.75
C GLY A 147 37.71 -39.55 -13.20
N PRO A 148 38.63 -39.62 -12.20
CA PRO A 148 39.51 -38.52 -11.68
C PRO A 148 41.00 -38.67 -12.16
N PRO A 149 42.07 -37.95 -11.69
CA PRO A 149 42.22 -36.98 -10.58
C PRO A 149 42.97 -35.66 -10.95
N ALA A 150 44.16 -35.34 -10.38
CA ALA A 150 44.81 -34.00 -10.41
C ALA A 150 46.37 -33.99 -10.30
N PHE A 151 47.00 -32.86 -10.74
CA PHE A 151 48.44 -32.44 -10.60
C PHE A 151 49.51 -33.27 -11.37
N PRO A 152 50.79 -32.82 -11.61
CA PRO A 152 51.62 -31.78 -10.93
C PRO A 152 52.43 -30.77 -11.83
N GLY A 153 53.43 -30.07 -11.24
CA GLY A 153 54.33 -29.01 -11.82
C GLY A 153 55.65 -29.52 -12.47
N PRO A 154 56.86 -28.91 -12.31
CA PRO A 154 57.42 -27.90 -11.35
C PRO A 154 57.94 -26.61 -12.10
N PRO A 155 59.08 -25.86 -11.88
CA PRO A 155 60.17 -25.79 -10.84
C PRO A 155 60.56 -24.33 -10.36
N GLN A 156 61.82 -24.08 -9.93
CA GLN A 156 62.42 -22.78 -9.49
C GLN A 156 63.95 -22.68 -9.80
N PRO A 157 64.71 -21.62 -9.36
CA PRO A 157 65.35 -21.62 -8.02
C PRO A 157 65.34 -20.26 -7.24
N ALA A 158 65.91 -20.23 -6.02
CA ALA A 158 65.87 -19.15 -4.99
C ALA A 158 67.20 -19.16 -4.14
N PRO A 159 67.31 -18.88 -2.81
CA PRO A 159 66.51 -18.17 -1.76
C PRO A 159 67.31 -16.89 -1.28
N PRO A 160 67.59 -16.50 0.01
CA PRO A 160 67.07 -16.73 1.40
C PRO A 160 66.68 -15.37 2.11
N SER A 161 66.65 -15.08 3.44
CA SER A 161 66.90 -15.76 4.74
C SER A 161 66.33 -14.95 5.96
N ILE A 162 66.22 -15.54 7.17
CA ILE A 162 66.34 -14.94 8.54
C ILE A 162 65.32 -13.85 9.03
N LEU A 163 65.02 -13.61 10.33
CA LEU A 163 64.71 -14.48 11.50
C LEU A 163 64.01 -13.62 12.63
N GLN A 164 63.91 -14.11 13.88
CA GLN A 164 63.22 -13.55 15.09
C GLN A 164 63.95 -14.06 16.39
N PRO A 165 63.50 -13.92 17.68
CA PRO A 165 62.33 -13.23 18.32
C PRO A 165 62.65 -12.49 19.67
N GLY A 166 61.64 -12.10 20.49
CA GLY A 166 61.78 -11.93 21.98
C GLY A 166 60.99 -10.81 22.72
N PRO A 167 60.49 -11.00 23.97
CA PRO A 167 59.78 -9.95 24.77
C PRO A 167 60.23 -9.74 26.26
N ARG A 168 60.07 -8.52 26.85
CA ARG A 168 59.69 -8.22 28.29
C ARG A 168 59.88 -6.73 28.76
N VAL A 169 58.89 -6.20 29.51
CA VAL A 169 58.94 -5.27 30.70
C VAL A 169 59.45 -3.79 30.58
N LEU A 170 58.92 -2.92 31.47
CA LEU A 170 59.11 -1.47 31.76
C LEU A 170 60.48 -1.13 32.46
N PRO A 171 60.92 0.14 32.78
CA PRO A 171 60.18 1.39 33.10
C PRO A 171 60.80 2.74 32.53
N PRO A 172 60.92 3.94 33.19
CA PRO A 172 60.41 5.21 32.60
C PRO A 172 61.43 6.41 32.47
N PRO A 173 61.18 7.70 32.86
CA PRO A 173 61.33 8.88 31.98
C PRO A 173 62.46 9.88 32.36
N PRO A 174 62.54 11.06 31.70
CA PRO A 174 62.44 12.31 32.49
C PRO A 174 61.65 13.48 31.82
N THR A 175 61.69 14.66 32.46
CA THR A 175 60.81 15.85 32.34
C THR A 175 61.44 17.08 31.64
N ALA A 176 60.73 18.23 31.65
CA ALA A 176 61.18 19.64 31.56
C ALA A 176 60.72 20.44 30.30
N LEU A 177 60.41 21.76 30.33
CA LEU A 177 59.99 22.71 31.39
C LEU A 177 59.53 24.06 30.77
N ASN A 178 58.52 24.74 31.35
CA ASN A 178 58.55 26.17 31.78
C ASN A 178 57.17 26.86 31.85
N GLY A 179 56.98 27.67 32.91
CA GLY A 179 56.00 28.77 33.00
C GLY A 179 56.70 30.12 32.77
N PRO A 180 56.54 31.19 33.60
CA PRO A 180 55.87 31.26 34.93
C PRO A 180 54.95 32.50 35.15
N GLY A 181 54.38 32.66 36.36
CA GLY A 181 53.76 33.92 36.84
C GLY A 181 52.84 33.76 38.07
N ALA A 182 53.20 34.37 39.21
CA ALA A 182 52.50 34.33 40.52
C ALA A 182 53.01 35.52 41.40
N PRO A 183 52.84 35.65 42.76
CA PRO A 183 52.10 34.84 43.74
C PRO A 183 51.13 35.62 44.73
N PRO A 184 51.29 35.72 46.09
CA PRO A 184 50.34 35.17 47.09
C PRO A 184 49.99 36.18 48.26
N PRO A 185 49.69 35.85 49.56
CA PRO A 185 49.41 34.57 50.28
C PRO A 185 48.29 34.56 51.38
N ALA A 186 48.19 33.39 52.06
CA ALA A 186 47.70 33.10 53.44
C ALA A 186 46.17 32.97 53.69
N ALA A 187 45.65 32.03 54.50
CA ALA A 187 46.16 30.81 55.21
C ALA A 187 44.93 30.00 55.75
N GLY A 188 44.99 28.77 56.29
CA GLY A 188 46.06 27.76 56.49
C GLY A 188 45.67 26.72 57.59
N THR A 189 46.46 25.62 57.75
CA THR A 189 46.37 24.54 58.79
C THR A 189 45.17 23.55 58.70
N ALA A 190 45.27 22.24 59.02
CA ALA A 190 46.43 21.38 59.36
C ALA A 190 46.21 19.86 59.01
N PHE A 191 47.28 19.07 59.18
CA PHE A 191 47.56 17.66 58.79
C PHE A 191 47.75 16.74 60.05
N PRO A 192 48.17 15.43 60.04
CA PRO A 192 48.22 14.38 58.99
C PRO A 192 47.58 12.98 59.40
N PRO A 193 48.27 11.79 59.56
CA PRO A 193 47.90 10.52 58.88
C PRO A 193 47.85 9.28 59.86
N PRO A 194 48.11 7.98 59.50
CA PRO A 194 48.25 7.27 58.21
C PRO A 194 47.39 5.97 58.06
N HIS A 195 47.59 5.21 56.97
CA HIS A 195 46.85 3.99 56.61
C HIS A 195 47.55 2.66 56.97
N ALA A 196 46.78 1.63 57.34
CA ALA A 196 47.12 0.20 57.16
C ALA A 196 45.87 -0.73 57.11
N ALA A 197 45.93 -1.73 56.22
CA ALA A 197 45.34 -3.08 56.20
C ALA A 197 43.95 -3.47 56.84
N GLU A 198 43.07 -4.01 55.97
CA GLU A 198 42.38 -5.34 56.03
C GLU A 198 41.21 -5.68 57.00
N ALA A 199 40.49 -6.77 56.66
CA ALA A 199 39.47 -7.57 57.40
C ALA A 199 37.93 -7.25 57.36
N TRP A 200 37.24 -7.93 56.43
CA TRP A 200 35.95 -8.69 56.53
C TRP A 200 34.58 -8.12 57.03
N ALA A 201 33.63 -8.03 56.08
CA ALA A 201 32.32 -8.75 55.96
C ALA A 201 31.05 -8.46 56.84
N GLN A 202 29.91 -8.33 56.12
CA GLN A 202 28.48 -8.67 56.42
C GLN A 202 27.80 -8.11 57.70
N GLU A 203 26.77 -7.24 57.61
CA GLU A 203 25.33 -7.45 57.20
C GLU A 203 24.40 -7.93 58.35
N PRO A 204 23.06 -7.67 58.31
CA PRO A 204 22.30 -6.60 57.64
C PRO A 204 21.29 -5.90 58.61
N VAL A 205 20.37 -5.05 58.10
CA VAL A 205 18.92 -4.89 58.51
C VAL A 205 18.28 -3.65 57.83
N THR A 206 16.95 -3.58 57.77
CA THR A 206 16.14 -2.78 56.84
C THR A 206 15.27 -1.65 57.45
N LEU A 207 14.93 -0.68 56.59
CA LEU A 207 13.67 0.12 56.51
C LEU A 207 13.22 1.10 57.64
N LEU A 208 13.32 2.40 57.29
CA LEU A 208 12.20 3.32 57.01
C LEU A 208 11.20 3.76 58.11
N SER A 209 11.08 5.09 58.31
CA SER A 209 9.84 5.93 58.38
C SER A 209 10.26 7.42 58.55
N LEU A 210 9.49 8.50 58.33
CA LEU A 210 8.06 8.83 58.49
C LEU A 210 7.64 9.99 57.55
N LEU A 211 6.34 10.16 57.25
CA LEU A 211 5.56 11.41 57.48
C LEU A 211 4.08 11.36 57.00
N LEU A 212 3.17 11.58 57.96
CA LEU A 212 1.79 12.18 58.02
C LEU A 212 1.08 12.71 56.72
N ALA A 213 -0.26 12.80 56.61
CA ALA A 213 -1.33 12.84 57.64
C ALA A 213 -2.78 12.42 57.21
N ALA A 214 -3.58 12.04 58.23
CA ALA A 214 -5.04 12.30 58.47
C ALA A 214 -6.19 11.82 57.54
N GLY A 215 -7.26 11.23 58.13
CA GLY A 215 -8.57 11.02 57.48
C GLY A 215 -9.58 10.03 58.14
N TYR A 216 -10.17 10.35 59.30
CA TYR A 216 -11.41 9.81 59.97
C TYR A 216 -11.86 8.31 59.86
N GLY A 217 -12.15 7.68 61.02
CA GLY A 217 -12.58 6.25 61.19
C GLY A 217 -14.10 5.98 61.05
N PRO A 218 -14.78 5.15 61.91
CA PRO A 218 -14.35 4.53 63.19
C PRO A 218 -14.78 3.05 63.46
N GLN A 219 -14.28 2.47 64.58
CA GLN A 219 -14.78 1.27 65.32
C GLN A 219 -14.75 -0.12 64.60
N MET A 220 -14.71 -1.29 65.26
CA MET A 220 -14.76 -1.69 66.70
C MET A 220 -14.06 -3.07 66.88
N GLY A 221 -13.60 -3.43 68.09
CA GLY A 221 -13.25 -4.81 68.48
C GLY A 221 -11.77 -5.12 68.78
N ALA A 222 -11.53 -5.80 69.91
CA ALA A 222 -10.22 -6.22 70.45
C ALA A 222 -10.42 -7.59 71.18
N PRO A 223 -9.42 -8.25 71.83
CA PRO A 223 -7.99 -7.90 72.03
C PRO A 223 -6.99 -9.02 71.69
N ALA A 224 -5.70 -8.80 72.01
CA ALA A 224 -4.55 -9.65 71.65
C ALA A 224 -4.24 -10.81 72.63
N SER A 225 -3.34 -11.73 72.22
CA SER A 225 -2.45 -12.52 73.11
C SER A 225 -1.24 -13.10 72.36
N TYR A 226 -0.08 -13.11 73.05
CA TYR A 226 1.23 -13.72 72.72
C TYR A 226 1.69 -14.48 74.01
N PRO A 227 2.78 -15.27 74.06
CA PRO A 227 3.56 -15.95 73.00
C PRO A 227 3.89 -17.45 73.28
N GLY A 228 4.46 -18.15 72.29
CA GLY A 228 5.50 -19.18 72.53
C GLY A 228 5.11 -20.67 72.47
N GLY A 229 6.09 -21.51 72.10
CA GLY A 229 6.00 -22.99 72.09
C GLY A 229 6.57 -23.63 70.80
N LEU A 230 7.61 -24.47 70.92
CA LEU A 230 8.31 -25.12 69.80
C LEU A 230 8.00 -26.61 69.68
N ALA A 231 7.77 -27.10 68.45
CA ALA A 231 7.97 -28.49 68.05
C ALA A 231 8.16 -28.58 66.52
N PRO A 232 9.19 -29.30 66.00
CA PRO A 232 9.46 -29.38 64.56
C PRO A 232 8.71 -30.52 63.87
N GLY A 233 8.06 -30.22 62.73
CA GLY A 233 7.52 -31.21 61.78
C GLY A 233 8.35 -31.24 60.49
N PRO A 234 8.51 -32.40 59.82
CA PRO A 234 9.38 -32.53 58.66
C PRO A 234 8.84 -31.77 57.43
N ALA A 235 9.73 -31.06 56.74
CA ALA A 235 9.39 -30.28 55.56
C ALA A 235 8.94 -31.16 54.38
N ARG A 236 7.67 -31.01 53.96
CA ARG A 236 7.26 -31.42 52.62
C ARG A 236 7.78 -30.40 51.62
N MET A 237 8.70 -30.79 50.75
CA MET A 237 9.04 -29.99 49.58
C MET A 237 7.78 -29.78 48.73
N ALA A 238 7.38 -28.52 48.55
CA ALA A 238 6.47 -28.19 47.47
C ALA A 238 7.25 -28.36 46.15
N GLY A 239 6.84 -29.29 45.30
CA GLY A 239 7.35 -29.38 43.94
C GLY A 239 7.07 -28.08 43.17
N PRO A 240 7.80 -27.81 42.07
CA PRO A 240 7.57 -26.62 41.26
C PRO A 240 6.11 -26.61 40.79
N GLN A 241 5.36 -25.57 41.15
CA GLN A 241 4.01 -25.39 40.64
C GLN A 241 4.05 -25.30 39.12
N PRO A 242 3.11 -25.95 38.38
CA PRO A 242 2.98 -25.69 36.96
C PRO A 242 2.72 -24.20 36.76
N PRO A 243 3.36 -23.55 35.76
CA PRO A 243 3.19 -22.12 35.54
C PRO A 243 1.70 -21.82 35.32
N LYS A 244 1.14 -20.88 36.10
CA LYS A 244 -0.24 -20.43 35.90
C LYS A 244 -0.41 -19.97 34.46
N GLN A 245 -1.18 -20.72 33.70
CA GLN A 245 -1.56 -20.34 32.34
C GLN A 245 -2.37 -19.05 32.42
N LEU A 246 -1.90 -18.01 31.71
CA LEU A 246 -2.60 -16.74 31.62
C LEU A 246 -3.95 -16.98 30.92
N ASP A 247 -5.01 -16.48 31.53
CA ASP A 247 -6.35 -16.49 30.96
C ASP A 247 -6.36 -15.66 29.66
N PRO A 248 -6.74 -16.24 28.51
CA PRO A 248 -6.83 -15.51 27.25
C PRO A 248 -7.79 -14.31 27.31
N ASP A 249 -8.77 -14.28 28.21
CA ASP A 249 -9.70 -13.15 28.40
C ASP A 249 -9.22 -12.10 29.42
N ALA A 250 -8.11 -12.36 30.11
CA ALA A 250 -7.43 -11.35 30.93
C ALA A 250 -6.38 -10.52 30.15
N VAL A 251 -6.08 -10.86 28.88
CA VAL A 251 -5.16 -10.08 28.02
C VAL A 251 -5.93 -9.10 27.11
N PRO A 252 -5.33 -7.94 26.75
CA PRO A 252 -6.07 -6.88 26.04
C PRO A 252 -6.68 -7.30 24.70
N SER A 253 -7.98 -7.04 24.51
CA SER A 253 -8.68 -7.38 23.27
C SER A 253 -8.68 -6.22 22.26
N PRO A 254 -8.36 -6.45 20.97
CA PRO A 254 -8.57 -5.50 19.89
C PRO A 254 -10.01 -4.99 19.79
N ILE A 255 -10.99 -5.89 19.94
CA ILE A 255 -12.42 -5.54 19.89
C ILE A 255 -12.76 -4.53 20.98
N GLN A 256 -12.28 -4.74 22.21
CA GLN A 256 -12.55 -3.83 23.32
C GLN A 256 -11.97 -2.43 23.05
N VAL A 257 -10.77 -2.33 22.48
CA VAL A 257 -10.17 -1.03 22.12
C VAL A 257 -10.95 -0.34 21.00
N ILE A 258 -11.33 -1.08 19.96
CA ILE A 258 -12.14 -0.58 18.83
C ILE A 258 -13.49 -0.04 19.33
N GLU A 259 -14.24 -0.82 20.10
CA GLU A 259 -15.56 -0.38 20.60
C GLU A 259 -15.46 0.73 21.66
N SER A 260 -14.36 0.79 22.43
CA SER A 260 -14.11 1.91 23.35
C SER A 260 -13.87 3.23 22.58
N ASP A 261 -13.10 3.19 21.49
CA ASP A 261 -12.87 4.38 20.65
C ASP A 261 -14.13 4.81 19.91
N ARG A 262 -14.91 3.85 19.41
CA ARG A 262 -16.24 4.08 18.80
C ARG A 262 -17.20 4.73 19.78
N ALA A 263 -17.32 4.23 21.00
CA ALA A 263 -18.18 4.79 22.03
C ALA A 263 -17.72 6.20 22.48
N ALA A 264 -16.40 6.46 22.49
CA ALA A 264 -15.83 7.73 22.93
C ALA A 264 -15.80 8.82 21.85
N ARG A 265 -15.66 8.46 20.57
CA ARG A 265 -15.37 9.40 19.46
C ARG A 265 -16.17 9.16 18.16
N GLY A 266 -16.91 8.06 18.06
CA GLY A 266 -17.76 7.78 16.89
C GLY A 266 -18.93 8.76 16.76
N GLY A 267 -19.32 9.08 15.54
CA GLY A 267 -20.42 10.03 15.24
C GLY A 267 -20.16 11.49 15.66
N GLN A 268 -18.99 11.82 16.18
CA GLN A 268 -18.58 13.18 16.52
C GLN A 268 -17.82 13.84 15.35
N VAL A 269 -17.70 15.18 15.38
CA VAL A 269 -16.89 15.93 14.42
C VAL A 269 -15.45 16.01 14.92
N TYR A 270 -14.51 15.39 14.19
CA TYR A 270 -13.08 15.54 14.41
C TYR A 270 -12.55 16.73 13.60
N THR A 271 -12.33 17.86 14.29
CA THR A 271 -11.81 19.09 13.70
C THR A 271 -10.29 19.13 13.79
N THR A 272 -9.60 19.34 12.66
CA THR A 272 -8.13 19.24 12.55
C THR A 272 -7.37 20.54 12.87
N ASN A 273 -7.84 21.32 13.84
CA ASN A 273 -7.27 22.64 14.16
C ASN A 273 -6.08 22.62 15.14
N THR A 274 -5.75 21.47 15.75
CA THR A 274 -4.76 21.37 16.82
C THR A 274 -3.49 20.63 16.37
N ARG A 275 -2.31 21.24 16.57
CA ARG A 275 -1.03 20.62 16.21
C ARG A 275 -0.79 19.34 17.03
N GLY A 276 -0.37 18.26 16.36
CA GLY A 276 -0.08 16.96 16.99
C GLY A 276 -1.27 16.29 17.69
N GLN A 277 -2.49 16.63 17.28
CA GLN A 277 -3.74 16.04 17.76
C GLN A 277 -3.86 14.57 17.28
N VAL A 278 -4.20 13.65 18.17
CA VAL A 278 -4.34 12.21 17.83
C VAL A 278 -5.75 11.95 17.24
N PRO A 279 -5.88 11.39 16.03
CA PRO A 279 -7.16 11.23 15.33
C PRO A 279 -7.95 9.98 15.75
N PRO A 280 -9.22 9.88 15.28
CA PRO A 280 -9.96 8.66 14.98
C PRO A 280 -9.11 7.38 14.88
N LEU A 281 -9.44 6.25 15.51
CA LEU A 281 -8.94 4.97 14.96
C LEU A 281 -9.53 4.75 13.55
N VAL A 282 -8.86 4.01 12.67
CA VAL A 282 -9.40 3.72 11.32
C VAL A 282 -10.68 2.89 11.34
N THR A 283 -10.99 2.28 12.48
CA THR A 283 -12.20 1.51 12.74
C THR A 283 -13.36 2.35 13.28
N THR A 284 -13.13 3.64 13.58
CA THR A 284 -14.10 4.57 14.18
C THR A 284 -14.65 5.54 13.13
N ASP A 285 -15.89 5.31 12.70
CA ASP A 285 -16.59 6.23 11.80
C ASP A 285 -16.97 7.53 12.53
N CYS A 286 -16.42 8.63 12.04
CA CYS A 286 -16.60 10.00 12.51
C CYS A 286 -16.54 10.95 11.32
N VAL A 287 -17.11 12.16 11.46
CA VAL A 287 -17.07 13.21 10.43
C VAL A 287 -15.82 14.04 10.65
N ILE A 288 -15.04 14.31 9.61
CA ILE A 288 -13.81 15.10 9.72
C ILE A 288 -14.00 16.46 9.08
N GLN A 289 -13.59 17.52 9.78
CA GLN A 289 -13.56 18.88 9.26
C GLN A 289 -12.13 19.40 9.22
N ASP A 290 -11.65 19.76 8.03
CA ASP A 290 -10.34 20.39 7.87
C ASP A 290 -10.37 21.84 8.41
N GLN A 291 -9.46 22.15 9.34
CA GLN A 291 -9.20 23.50 9.87
C GLN A 291 -7.69 23.77 10.03
N GLY A 292 -6.87 23.28 9.09
CA GLY A 292 -5.46 23.69 8.94
C GLY A 292 -4.45 22.55 8.97
N HIS A 293 -4.85 21.36 9.44
CA HIS A 293 -4.08 20.12 9.29
C HIS A 293 -4.86 19.11 8.44
N ALA A 294 -4.17 18.37 7.58
CA ALA A 294 -4.80 17.47 6.64
C ALA A 294 -5.57 16.33 7.34
N SER A 295 -6.72 15.96 6.77
CA SER A 295 -7.58 14.89 7.29
C SER A 295 -6.82 13.56 7.48
N PRO A 296 -7.07 12.82 8.58
CA PRO A 296 -6.55 11.46 8.79
C PRO A 296 -7.14 10.40 7.84
N ARG A 297 -7.87 10.81 6.79
CA ARG A 297 -8.12 9.99 5.58
C ARG A 297 -6.95 10.06 4.58
N TYR A 298 -6.26 11.21 4.51
CA TYR A 298 -5.12 11.44 3.59
C TYR A 298 -3.76 11.11 4.22
N ILE A 299 -3.58 11.34 5.52
CA ILE A 299 -2.29 11.17 6.20
C ILE A 299 -2.48 10.69 7.65
N ARG A 300 -1.80 9.60 8.02
CA ARG A 300 -1.70 9.11 9.40
C ARG A 300 -0.26 8.90 9.80
N CYS A 301 0.07 9.07 11.07
CA CYS A 301 1.43 8.96 11.59
C CYS A 301 1.56 7.86 12.64
N THR A 302 2.73 7.23 12.71
CA THR A 302 3.06 6.26 13.77
C THR A 302 3.07 6.91 15.16
N THR A 303 3.40 8.20 15.21
CA THR A 303 3.21 9.08 16.37
C THR A 303 2.88 10.50 15.91
N TYR A 304 2.00 11.19 16.62
CA TYR A 304 1.66 12.60 16.41
C TYR A 304 2.52 13.58 17.25
N CYS A 305 3.44 13.04 18.06
CA CYS A 305 4.49 13.78 18.74
C CYS A 305 5.86 13.12 18.46
N PHE A 306 6.74 13.85 17.77
CA PHE A 306 8.08 13.37 17.44
C PHE A 306 9.06 13.59 18.61
N PRO A 307 10.04 12.70 18.83
CA PRO A 307 11.09 12.91 19.83
C PRO A 307 12.04 14.02 19.35
N SER A 308 12.41 14.93 20.25
CA SER A 308 13.18 16.14 19.89
C SER A 308 14.62 15.91 19.41
N SER A 309 15.15 14.69 19.54
CA SER A 309 16.50 14.35 19.09
C SER A 309 16.64 12.90 18.59
N SER A 310 17.65 12.68 17.75
CA SER A 310 18.04 11.37 17.22
C SER A 310 18.30 10.33 18.31
N ASP A 311 18.87 10.72 19.45
CA ASP A 311 19.22 9.78 20.52
C ASP A 311 18.00 9.37 21.35
N LEU A 312 17.04 10.27 21.54
CA LEU A 312 15.74 9.95 22.13
C LEU A 312 14.93 9.00 21.22
N ALA A 313 15.03 9.17 19.89
CA ALA A 313 14.46 8.24 18.92
C ALA A 313 15.11 6.85 18.98
N LYS A 314 16.46 6.78 19.05
CA LYS A 314 17.21 5.51 19.23
C LYS A 314 16.92 4.84 20.56
N GLN A 315 16.69 5.62 21.63
CA GLN A 315 16.32 5.11 22.94
C GLN A 315 14.94 4.45 22.90
N ALA A 316 13.95 5.07 22.25
CA ALA A 316 12.59 4.56 22.14
C ALA A 316 12.44 3.42 21.12
N GLN A 317 13.15 3.50 19.99
CA GLN A 317 12.96 2.65 18.79
C GLN A 317 11.55 2.64 18.20
N VAL A 318 10.69 3.59 18.57
CA VAL A 318 9.43 3.85 17.87
C VAL A 318 9.77 4.40 16.47
N PRO A 319 9.40 3.73 15.37
CA PRO A 319 9.70 4.21 14.04
C PRO A 319 8.88 5.47 13.75
N LEU A 320 9.52 6.48 13.15
CA LEU A 320 8.88 7.74 12.79
C LEU A 320 8.45 7.64 11.32
N ALA A 321 7.16 7.44 11.06
CA ALA A 321 6.66 7.27 9.71
C ALA A 321 5.25 7.85 9.53
N ALA A 322 4.90 8.15 8.28
CA ALA A 322 3.55 8.53 7.87
C ALA A 322 3.04 7.63 6.75
N VAL A 323 1.77 7.25 6.80
CA VAL A 323 1.04 6.55 5.74
C VAL A 323 0.23 7.61 4.98
N LEU A 324 0.57 7.83 3.72
CA LEU A 324 -0.04 8.82 2.83
C LEU A 324 -0.97 8.11 1.84
N GLN A 325 -2.24 8.49 1.79
CA GLN A 325 -3.22 8.04 0.79
C GLN A 325 -3.81 9.27 0.09
N PRO A 326 -3.04 9.96 -0.78
CA PRO A 326 -3.37 11.34 -1.19
C PRO A 326 -4.66 11.47 -2.02
N PHE A 327 -5.11 10.37 -2.63
CA PHE A 327 -6.32 10.31 -3.44
C PHE A 327 -7.52 9.68 -2.70
N ALA A 328 -7.40 9.39 -1.39
CA ALA A 328 -8.47 8.84 -0.57
C ALA A 328 -9.80 9.57 -0.79
N THR A 329 -10.85 8.81 -1.11
CA THR A 329 -12.19 9.36 -1.33
C THR A 329 -12.79 9.84 0.00
N PRO A 330 -13.06 11.14 0.20
CA PRO A 330 -13.79 11.60 1.37
C PRO A 330 -15.26 11.14 1.29
N PRO A 331 -15.93 10.89 2.42
CA PRO A 331 -17.38 10.77 2.50
C PRO A 331 -18.11 11.97 1.89
N ALA A 332 -19.34 11.76 1.41
CA ALA A 332 -20.14 12.80 0.75
C ALA A 332 -20.64 13.90 1.70
N ASP A 333 -20.54 13.69 3.01
CA ASP A 333 -20.82 14.64 4.09
C ASP A 333 -19.59 15.41 4.57
N GLU A 334 -18.39 15.13 4.04
CA GLU A 334 -17.18 15.91 4.28
C GLU A 334 -16.92 16.95 3.17
N THR A 335 -16.20 18.03 3.52
CA THR A 335 -15.91 19.11 2.57
C THR A 335 -14.93 18.64 1.47
N PRO A 336 -15.22 18.84 0.17
CA PRO A 336 -14.31 18.48 -0.90
C PRO A 336 -13.05 19.37 -0.91
N LEU A 337 -12.00 18.92 -1.62
CA LEU A 337 -10.80 19.72 -1.83
C LEU A 337 -11.09 20.91 -2.76
N TYR A 338 -10.67 22.09 -2.35
CA TYR A 338 -10.72 23.29 -3.19
C TYR A 338 -9.56 23.32 -4.18
N LEU A 339 -9.81 23.81 -5.40
CA LEU A 339 -8.79 24.10 -6.41
C LEU A 339 -8.41 25.58 -6.35
N VAL A 340 -7.12 25.86 -6.17
CA VAL A 340 -6.53 27.19 -6.05
C VAL A 340 -5.77 27.53 -7.33
N ASP A 341 -6.02 28.72 -7.89
CA ASP A 341 -5.28 29.26 -9.02
C ASP A 341 -4.55 30.55 -8.63
N HIS A 342 -3.28 30.64 -9.01
CA HIS A 342 -2.41 31.79 -8.83
C HIS A 342 -2.01 32.44 -10.17
N GLY A 343 -2.59 31.97 -11.28
CA GLY A 343 -2.34 32.46 -12.63
C GLY A 343 -0.92 32.15 -13.12
N GLU A 344 -0.44 32.98 -14.05
CA GLU A 344 0.82 32.79 -14.78
C GLU A 344 2.08 32.65 -13.89
N SER A 345 2.04 33.16 -12.66
CA SER A 345 3.14 33.04 -11.70
C SER A 345 3.26 31.64 -11.07
N GLY A 346 2.25 30.78 -11.22
CA GLY A 346 2.16 29.50 -10.54
C GLY A 346 2.00 29.61 -9.01
N PRO A 347 1.92 28.48 -8.31
CA PRO A 347 1.71 28.45 -6.86
C PRO A 347 2.88 29.09 -6.11
N VAL A 348 2.59 29.93 -5.10
CA VAL A 348 3.62 30.65 -4.35
C VAL A 348 4.43 29.66 -3.48
N ARG A 349 5.75 29.79 -3.49
CA ARG A 349 6.68 28.82 -2.86
C ARG A 349 7.83 29.50 -2.14
N CYS A 350 8.23 28.95 -1.00
CA CYS A 350 9.45 29.39 -0.31
C CYS A 350 10.69 29.22 -1.21
N ASN A 351 11.45 30.30 -1.40
CA ASN A 351 12.59 30.34 -2.32
C ASN A 351 13.68 29.31 -1.99
N ARG A 352 13.90 29.00 -0.70
CA ARG A 352 14.88 28.00 -0.23
C ARG A 352 14.38 26.55 -0.34
N CYS A 353 13.44 26.12 0.51
CA CYS A 353 13.01 24.71 0.59
C CYS A 353 11.99 24.28 -0.48
N LYS A 354 11.51 25.22 -1.31
CA LYS A 354 10.50 25.01 -2.37
C LYS A 354 9.17 24.39 -1.90
N ALA A 355 8.88 24.51 -0.60
CA ALA A 355 7.57 24.22 -0.02
C ALA A 355 6.54 25.24 -0.53
N TYR A 356 5.32 24.76 -0.78
CA TYR A 356 4.19 25.55 -1.26
C TYR A 356 3.57 26.38 -0.13
N MET A 357 3.01 27.54 -0.48
CA MET A 357 2.18 28.37 0.39
C MET A 357 1.08 27.51 1.02
N CYS A 358 1.00 27.59 2.36
CA CYS A 358 0.16 26.76 3.22
C CYS A 358 -0.10 27.48 4.56
N PRO A 359 -0.95 26.95 5.46
CA PRO A 359 -1.20 27.56 6.79
C PRO A 359 0.04 27.74 7.68
N PHE A 360 1.18 27.10 7.37
CA PHE A 360 2.42 27.19 8.15
C PHE A 360 3.38 28.30 7.64
N MET A 361 2.86 29.26 6.87
CA MET A 361 3.60 30.44 6.41
C MET A 361 3.24 31.65 7.28
N GLN A 362 4.17 32.11 8.11
CA GLN A 362 3.94 33.24 9.02
C GLN A 362 4.19 34.56 8.29
N PHE A 363 3.13 35.34 8.04
CA PHE A 363 3.24 36.67 7.44
C PHE A 363 3.76 37.70 8.45
N ILE A 364 4.61 38.62 7.96
CA ILE A 364 5.31 39.65 8.74
C ILE A 364 5.36 40.97 7.95
N GLU A 365 5.94 42.02 8.54
CA GLU A 365 6.14 43.34 7.89
C GLU A 365 4.85 43.92 7.28
N GLY A 366 3.73 43.81 8.00
CA GLY A 366 2.42 44.28 7.55
C GLY A 366 1.83 43.50 6.36
N GLY A 367 2.32 42.28 6.11
CA GLY A 367 1.88 41.39 5.02
C GLY A 367 2.80 41.39 3.80
N ARG A 368 3.88 42.19 3.82
CA ARG A 368 4.82 42.34 2.70
C ARG A 368 5.79 41.16 2.54
N ARG A 369 6.04 40.43 3.63
CA ARG A 369 6.94 39.27 3.66
C ARG A 369 6.31 38.12 4.44
N TYR A 370 6.81 36.91 4.23
CA TYR A 370 6.43 35.74 5.01
C TYR A 370 7.64 34.87 5.36
N GLN A 371 7.69 34.40 6.60
CA GLN A 371 8.64 33.41 7.07
C GLN A 371 8.06 32.00 6.85
N CYS A 372 8.85 31.15 6.20
CA CYS A 372 8.44 29.79 5.88
C CYS A 372 8.66 28.85 7.07
N GLY A 373 7.59 28.35 7.71
CA GLY A 373 7.66 27.48 8.89
C GLY A 373 8.54 26.22 8.72
N PHE A 374 8.67 25.70 7.50
CA PHE A 374 9.55 24.55 7.24
C PHE A 374 11.05 24.82 7.41
N CYS A 375 11.52 26.06 7.22
CA CYS A 375 12.97 26.33 7.28
C CYS A 375 13.35 27.71 7.80
N SER A 376 12.40 28.48 8.33
CA SER A 376 12.58 29.85 8.84
C SER A 376 13.14 30.86 7.84
N CYS A 377 13.13 30.55 6.53
CA CYS A 377 13.51 31.49 5.48
C CYS A 377 12.43 32.56 5.29
N VAL A 378 12.81 33.83 5.32
CA VAL A 378 11.93 34.94 4.94
C VAL A 378 11.90 35.06 3.40
N ASN A 379 10.72 35.35 2.86
CA ASN A 379 10.43 35.53 1.44
C ASN A 379 9.56 36.78 1.27
N GLU A 380 9.62 37.44 0.12
CA GLU A 380 8.73 38.56 -0.20
C GLU A 380 7.41 38.06 -0.76
N VAL A 381 6.30 38.72 -0.42
CA VAL A 381 4.97 38.36 -0.93
C VAL A 381 4.80 38.95 -2.33
N PRO A 382 4.46 38.14 -3.36
CA PRO A 382 4.27 38.65 -4.72
C PRO A 382 3.16 39.73 -4.79
N PRO A 383 3.29 40.76 -5.64
CA PRO A 383 2.33 41.87 -5.67
C PRO A 383 0.87 41.45 -5.89
N PHE A 384 0.61 40.47 -6.75
CA PHE A 384 -0.74 39.92 -7.00
C PHE A 384 -1.33 39.17 -5.80
N TYR A 385 -0.48 38.72 -4.88
CA TYR A 385 -0.83 37.91 -3.71
C TYR A 385 -0.70 38.71 -2.40
N PHE A 386 -0.39 40.01 -2.45
CA PHE A 386 -0.30 40.85 -1.25
C PHE A 386 -1.67 41.08 -0.59
N GLN A 387 -1.69 41.00 0.74
CA GLN A 387 -2.83 41.43 1.56
C GLN A 387 -2.31 41.90 2.92
N HIS A 388 -3.01 42.84 3.53
CA HIS A 388 -2.68 43.37 4.86
C HIS A 388 -2.89 42.35 5.98
N LEU A 389 -2.21 42.60 7.09
CA LEU A 389 -2.45 41.94 8.37
C LEU A 389 -3.44 42.75 9.21
N ASP A 390 -4.21 42.04 10.04
CA ASP A 390 -5.03 42.61 11.10
C ASP A 390 -4.18 43.00 12.34
N HIS A 391 -4.87 43.46 13.38
CA HIS A 391 -4.29 43.87 14.65
C HIS A 391 -3.74 42.71 15.50
N LEU A 392 -3.96 41.45 15.10
CA LEU A 392 -3.42 40.23 15.71
C LEU A 392 -2.29 39.60 14.87
N GLY A 393 -1.91 40.23 13.75
CA GLY A 393 -0.89 39.72 12.83
C GLY A 393 -1.38 38.62 11.87
N ARG A 394 -2.70 38.37 11.81
CA ARG A 394 -3.30 37.42 10.86
C ARG A 394 -3.64 38.13 9.55
N ARG A 395 -3.51 37.44 8.42
CA ARG A 395 -3.85 37.97 7.09
C ARG A 395 -5.37 38.05 6.92
N LEU A 396 -5.88 39.17 6.40
CA LEU A 396 -7.33 39.43 6.33
C LEU A 396 -8.10 38.36 5.53
N ASP A 397 -7.50 37.83 4.47
CA ASP A 397 -8.04 36.80 3.58
C ASP A 397 -7.74 35.35 4.04
N HIS A 398 -7.27 35.15 5.28
CA HIS A 398 -6.89 33.83 5.80
C HIS A 398 -8.00 32.77 5.71
N TYR A 399 -9.25 33.13 6.00
CA TYR A 399 -10.41 32.23 5.90
C TYR A 399 -11.14 32.28 4.55
N GLU A 400 -10.73 33.19 3.65
CA GLU A 400 -11.22 33.26 2.27
C GLU A 400 -10.43 32.31 1.36
N LYS A 401 -9.13 32.15 1.66
CA LYS A 401 -8.17 31.37 0.87
C LYS A 401 -7.89 30.00 1.49
N PRO A 402 -8.28 28.89 0.83
CA PRO A 402 -8.12 27.55 1.39
C PRO A 402 -6.65 27.16 1.57
N GLU A 403 -5.73 27.68 0.76
CA GLU A 403 -4.29 27.51 0.93
C GLU A 403 -3.72 28.23 2.16
N LEU A 404 -4.48 29.13 2.79
CA LEU A 404 -4.09 29.81 4.03
C LEU A 404 -4.75 29.22 5.29
N SER A 405 -5.89 28.53 5.17
CA SER A 405 -6.65 28.00 6.32
C SER A 405 -6.86 26.48 6.36
N LEU A 406 -6.67 25.74 5.27
CA LEU A 406 -6.90 24.30 5.20
C LEU A 406 -5.58 23.51 5.12
N GLY A 407 -5.59 22.30 5.67
CA GLY A 407 -4.49 21.35 5.54
C GLY A 407 -4.41 20.73 4.15
N SER A 408 -5.55 20.49 3.49
CA SER A 408 -5.64 19.83 2.17
C SER A 408 -6.35 20.68 1.11
N TYR A 409 -5.75 20.79 -0.08
CA TYR A 409 -6.28 21.51 -1.25
C TYR A 409 -5.49 21.11 -2.51
N GLU A 410 -5.92 21.57 -3.69
CA GLU A 410 -5.18 21.45 -4.95
C GLU A 410 -4.75 22.82 -5.50
N TYR A 411 -3.64 22.88 -6.22
CA TYR A 411 -3.27 24.00 -7.08
C TYR A 411 -3.41 23.64 -8.57
N VAL A 412 -3.80 24.61 -9.38
CA VAL A 412 -3.51 24.62 -10.83
C VAL A 412 -1.99 24.65 -11.01
N ALA A 413 -1.45 23.82 -11.92
CA ALA A 413 -0.02 23.78 -12.19
C ALA A 413 0.31 24.43 -13.55
N THR A 414 1.25 25.37 -13.55
CA THR A 414 1.72 26.11 -14.73
C THR A 414 2.55 25.25 -15.69
N LEU A 415 2.84 25.77 -16.89
CA LEU A 415 3.49 25.00 -17.96
C LEU A 415 4.89 24.47 -17.58
N ASP A 416 5.61 25.11 -16.66
CA ASP A 416 6.89 24.66 -16.12
C ASP A 416 6.79 23.37 -15.27
N TYR A 417 5.59 23.00 -14.83
CA TYR A 417 5.27 21.72 -14.18
C TYR A 417 4.86 20.63 -15.18
N CYS A 418 4.80 20.95 -16.47
CA CYS A 418 4.35 20.04 -17.52
C CYS A 418 5.52 19.51 -18.35
N ARG A 419 5.43 18.24 -18.78
CA ARG A 419 6.46 17.64 -19.63
C ARG A 419 6.65 18.46 -20.92
N LYS A 420 7.90 18.72 -21.30
CA LYS A 420 8.29 19.54 -22.48
C LYS A 420 7.74 20.98 -22.47
N ASN A 421 7.31 21.51 -21.32
CA ASN A 421 6.65 22.80 -21.15
C ASN A 421 5.37 22.98 -22.01
N LYS A 422 4.61 21.89 -22.24
CA LYS A 422 3.34 21.90 -22.99
C LYS A 422 2.21 21.33 -22.12
N PRO A 423 0.94 21.75 -22.32
CA PRO A 423 -0.20 21.05 -21.71
C PRO A 423 -0.16 19.55 -22.03
N PRO A 424 -0.38 18.66 -21.05
CA PRO A 424 -0.35 17.22 -21.29
C PRO A 424 -1.63 16.75 -21.99
N SER A 425 -1.50 15.76 -22.87
CA SER A 425 -2.66 15.09 -23.49
C SER A 425 -3.49 14.34 -22.44
N PRO A 426 -4.83 14.24 -22.61
CA PRO A 426 -5.65 13.28 -21.88
C PRO A 426 -5.12 11.84 -22.01
N PRO A 427 -5.27 11.00 -20.97
CA PRO A 427 -4.75 9.65 -20.97
C PRO A 427 -5.52 8.72 -21.92
N ALA A 428 -4.96 7.53 -22.17
CA ALA A 428 -5.66 6.45 -22.87
C ALA A 428 -5.66 5.13 -22.09
N PHE A 429 -6.74 4.36 -22.21
CA PHE A 429 -6.89 3.02 -21.62
C PHE A 429 -6.73 1.97 -22.73
N ILE A 430 -5.77 1.05 -22.58
CA ILE A 430 -5.49 0.01 -23.59
C ILE A 430 -5.84 -1.36 -23.01
N PHE A 431 -6.85 -2.01 -23.60
CA PHE A 431 -7.34 -3.32 -23.18
C PHE A 431 -6.59 -4.43 -23.93
N MET A 432 -5.96 -5.34 -23.19
CA MET A 432 -5.02 -6.34 -23.73
C MET A 432 -5.43 -7.74 -23.29
N ILE A 433 -6.02 -8.51 -24.19
CA ILE A 433 -6.65 -9.80 -23.86
C ILE A 433 -5.76 -10.96 -24.31
N ASN A 434 -5.31 -11.80 -23.38
CA ASN A 434 -4.71 -13.09 -23.71
C ASN A 434 -5.78 -14.03 -24.28
N VAL A 435 -5.63 -14.40 -25.56
CA VAL A 435 -6.54 -15.27 -26.34
C VAL A 435 -5.92 -16.66 -26.62
N SER A 436 -5.01 -17.11 -25.76
CA SER A 436 -4.56 -18.51 -25.73
C SER A 436 -5.72 -19.45 -25.40
N TYR A 437 -5.55 -20.74 -25.76
CA TYR A 437 -6.50 -21.83 -25.52
C TYR A 437 -7.06 -21.85 -24.09
N SER A 438 -6.25 -21.47 -23.09
CA SER A 438 -6.65 -21.44 -21.67
C SER A 438 -7.83 -20.48 -21.41
N ASN A 439 -7.81 -19.29 -22.01
CA ASN A 439 -8.84 -18.25 -21.83
C ASN A 439 -10.02 -18.39 -22.78
N ILE A 440 -9.82 -19.01 -23.94
CA ILE A 440 -10.91 -19.40 -24.84
C ILE A 440 -11.73 -20.52 -24.19
N LYS A 441 -11.06 -21.60 -23.74
CA LYS A 441 -11.70 -22.75 -23.07
C LYS A 441 -12.43 -22.39 -21.78
N SER A 442 -11.90 -21.47 -20.99
CA SER A 442 -12.56 -21.02 -19.77
C SER A 442 -13.77 -20.13 -20.03
N GLY A 443 -13.99 -19.67 -21.27
CA GLY A 443 -15.03 -18.69 -21.62
C GLY A 443 -14.67 -17.24 -21.26
N LEU A 444 -13.51 -17.00 -20.67
CA LEU A 444 -13.09 -15.70 -20.15
C LEU A 444 -12.93 -14.64 -21.25
N VAL A 445 -12.42 -15.00 -22.43
CA VAL A 445 -12.31 -14.03 -23.56
C VAL A 445 -13.68 -13.46 -23.92
N LYS A 446 -14.72 -14.30 -23.98
CA LYS A 446 -16.09 -13.84 -24.23
C LYS A 446 -16.60 -12.99 -23.08
N LEU A 447 -16.39 -13.41 -21.83
CA LEU A 447 -16.82 -12.65 -20.65
C LEU A 447 -16.25 -11.22 -20.65
N ILE A 448 -14.96 -11.07 -20.94
CA ILE A 448 -14.30 -9.76 -21.06
C ILE A 448 -14.93 -8.95 -22.19
N CYS A 449 -15.12 -9.54 -23.37
CA CYS A 449 -15.62 -8.79 -24.54
C CYS A 449 -17.07 -8.31 -24.36
N GLU A 450 -17.94 -9.12 -23.75
CA GLU A 450 -19.33 -8.71 -23.47
C GLU A 450 -19.40 -7.65 -22.36
N GLU A 451 -18.59 -7.77 -21.29
CA GLU A 451 -18.59 -6.77 -20.21
C GLU A 451 -18.00 -5.43 -20.67
N LEU A 452 -16.95 -5.43 -21.51
CA LEU A 452 -16.35 -4.18 -22.00
C LEU A 452 -17.36 -3.31 -22.76
N LYS A 453 -18.32 -3.90 -23.49
CA LYS A 453 -19.44 -3.16 -24.12
C LYS A 453 -20.27 -2.34 -23.12
N THR A 454 -20.29 -2.76 -21.84
CA THR A 454 -21.02 -2.10 -20.75
C THR A 454 -20.12 -1.19 -19.91
N VAL A 455 -18.87 -1.57 -19.69
CA VAL A 455 -17.89 -0.82 -18.88
C VAL A 455 -17.37 0.42 -19.61
N LEU A 456 -17.29 0.39 -20.94
CA LEU A 456 -16.82 1.54 -21.74
C LEU A 456 -17.80 2.75 -21.69
N GLU A 457 -19.09 2.52 -21.46
CA GLU A 457 -20.08 3.60 -21.17
C GLU A 457 -19.80 4.32 -19.84
N ARG A 458 -18.90 3.79 -19.01
CA ARG A 458 -18.57 4.29 -17.66
C ARG A 458 -17.13 4.77 -17.52
N LEU A 459 -16.46 5.06 -18.64
CA LEU A 459 -15.15 5.69 -18.63
C LEU A 459 -15.20 6.98 -17.78
N PRO A 460 -14.23 7.22 -16.88
CA PRO A 460 -14.27 8.35 -15.97
C PRO A 460 -14.16 9.67 -16.76
N ARG A 461 -14.95 10.67 -16.37
CA ARG A 461 -14.96 12.04 -16.92
C ARG A 461 -14.94 13.06 -15.80
N GLU A 462 -14.48 14.29 -16.06
CA GLU A 462 -14.60 15.36 -15.06
C GLU A 462 -16.06 15.85 -14.99
N GLU A 463 -16.50 16.38 -13.85
CA GLU A 463 -17.93 16.67 -13.57
C GLU A 463 -18.54 17.75 -14.50
N HIS A 464 -17.70 18.49 -15.21
CA HIS A 464 -18.08 19.55 -16.15
C HIS A 464 -17.94 19.14 -17.63
N GLU A 465 -17.60 17.88 -17.92
CA GLU A 465 -17.43 17.34 -19.27
C GLU A 465 -18.62 16.43 -19.65
N GLU A 466 -19.18 16.58 -20.84
CA GLU A 466 -20.31 15.74 -21.31
C GLU A 466 -19.87 14.29 -21.58
N SER A 467 -18.67 14.12 -22.15
CA SER A 467 -18.08 12.83 -22.52
C SER A 467 -16.67 12.71 -21.96
N SER A 468 -16.21 11.49 -21.65
CA SER A 468 -14.83 11.27 -21.21
C SER A 468 -13.82 11.67 -22.30
N ALA A 469 -12.79 12.43 -21.90
CA ALA A 469 -11.62 12.70 -22.73
C ALA A 469 -10.66 11.49 -22.87
N VAL A 470 -10.90 10.40 -22.11
CA VAL A 470 -10.06 9.20 -22.12
C VAL A 470 -10.27 8.42 -23.44
N ARG A 471 -9.19 8.24 -24.20
CA ARG A 471 -9.20 7.42 -25.42
C ARG A 471 -9.05 5.94 -25.10
N VAL A 472 -9.55 5.07 -25.98
CA VAL A 472 -9.46 3.60 -25.82
C VAL A 472 -8.81 2.92 -27.02
N GLY A 473 -8.11 1.82 -26.75
CA GLY A 473 -7.52 0.95 -27.77
C GLY A 473 -7.49 -0.52 -27.34
N PHE A 474 -7.38 -1.42 -28.32
CA PHE A 474 -7.60 -2.86 -28.12
C PHE A 474 -6.50 -3.71 -28.76
N VAL A 475 -6.00 -4.69 -28.00
CA VAL A 475 -5.01 -5.68 -28.44
C VAL A 475 -5.43 -7.07 -27.98
N THR A 476 -5.30 -8.09 -28.82
CA THR A 476 -5.34 -9.50 -28.38
C THR A 476 -3.98 -10.16 -28.60
N TYR A 477 -3.63 -11.16 -27.79
CA TYR A 477 -2.32 -11.81 -27.91
C TYR A 477 -2.30 -13.27 -27.45
N HIS A 478 -1.34 -14.01 -27.98
CA HIS A 478 -0.88 -15.29 -27.43
C HIS A 478 0.65 -15.30 -27.48
N THR A 479 1.24 -16.03 -28.43
CA THR A 479 2.65 -15.97 -28.84
C THR A 479 2.95 -14.76 -29.72
N VAL A 480 1.95 -14.19 -30.41
CA VAL A 480 2.05 -12.96 -31.22
C VAL A 480 1.03 -11.89 -30.77
N LEU A 481 1.18 -10.65 -31.26
CA LEU A 481 0.30 -9.52 -30.94
C LEU A 481 -0.66 -9.20 -32.11
N HIS A 482 -1.90 -8.84 -31.82
CA HIS A 482 -2.91 -8.41 -32.78
C HIS A 482 -3.45 -7.05 -32.36
N PHE A 483 -3.09 -6.00 -33.08
CA PHE A 483 -3.63 -4.66 -32.90
C PHE A 483 -4.90 -4.48 -33.75
N PHE A 484 -5.83 -3.64 -33.28
CA PHE A 484 -7.06 -3.35 -34.01
C PHE A 484 -7.19 -1.86 -34.35
N ASN A 485 -7.44 -1.57 -35.63
CA ASN A 485 -7.91 -0.28 -36.09
C ASN A 485 -9.43 -0.19 -35.86
N VAL A 486 -9.85 0.76 -35.03
CA VAL A 486 -11.24 1.02 -34.65
C VAL A 486 -11.63 2.48 -34.96
N LYS A 487 -11.01 3.10 -35.97
CA LYS A 487 -11.33 4.49 -36.38
C LYS A 487 -12.81 4.64 -36.75
N SER A 488 -13.43 5.73 -36.29
CA SER A 488 -14.88 5.99 -36.34
C SER A 488 -15.49 6.03 -37.74
N ASN A 489 -14.69 6.16 -38.80
CA ASN A 489 -15.13 6.12 -40.18
C ASN A 489 -15.11 4.72 -40.84
N LEU A 490 -14.82 3.66 -40.07
CA LEU A 490 -14.83 2.28 -40.55
C LEU A 490 -16.19 1.59 -40.31
N ALA A 491 -16.62 0.74 -41.25
CA ALA A 491 -17.78 -0.14 -41.04
C ALA A 491 -17.41 -1.47 -40.33
N GLN A 492 -16.14 -1.86 -40.39
CA GLN A 492 -15.58 -3.06 -39.77
C GLN A 492 -14.17 -2.75 -39.22
N PRO A 493 -13.79 -3.30 -38.06
CA PRO A 493 -12.42 -3.15 -37.55
C PRO A 493 -11.40 -3.86 -38.44
N GLN A 494 -10.16 -3.38 -38.44
CA GLN A 494 -9.05 -4.02 -39.19
C GLN A 494 -8.02 -4.58 -38.20
N MET A 495 -7.64 -5.85 -38.36
CA MET A 495 -6.60 -6.48 -37.54
C MET A 495 -5.22 -6.29 -38.19
N MET A 496 -4.21 -5.95 -37.38
CA MET A 496 -2.81 -5.87 -37.79
C MET A 496 -1.96 -6.74 -36.85
N VAL A 497 -1.34 -7.79 -37.38
CA VAL A 497 -0.59 -8.78 -36.60
C VAL A 497 0.90 -8.41 -36.57
N VAL A 498 1.48 -8.35 -35.37
CA VAL A 498 2.93 -8.16 -35.16
C VAL A 498 3.52 -9.46 -34.64
N THR A 499 4.34 -10.08 -35.47
CA THR A 499 5.03 -11.36 -35.20
C THR A 499 6.50 -11.18 -34.81
N ASP A 500 7.06 -9.97 -34.95
CA ASP A 500 8.34 -9.65 -34.34
C ASP A 500 8.11 -9.26 -32.88
N ILE A 501 8.53 -10.17 -32.01
CA ILE A 501 8.37 -10.09 -30.56
C ILE A 501 9.72 -9.80 -29.87
N GLY A 502 10.82 -9.76 -30.64
CA GLY A 502 12.12 -9.26 -30.18
C GLY A 502 12.20 -7.74 -30.25
N GLU A 503 11.74 -7.16 -31.37
CA GLU A 503 11.72 -5.71 -31.61
C GLU A 503 10.27 -5.22 -31.81
N VAL A 504 9.51 -5.23 -30.71
CA VAL A 504 8.08 -4.87 -30.70
C VAL A 504 7.87 -3.41 -31.13
N PHE A 505 7.04 -3.22 -32.15
CA PHE A 505 6.56 -1.92 -32.61
C PHE A 505 5.02 -1.87 -32.66
N VAL A 506 4.48 -0.66 -32.77
CA VAL A 506 3.03 -0.41 -32.91
C VAL A 506 2.74 -0.16 -34.39
N PRO A 507 1.88 -0.94 -35.06
CA PRO A 507 1.76 -0.93 -36.52
C PRO A 507 0.87 0.20 -37.08
N LEU A 508 0.22 0.98 -36.21
CA LEU A 508 -0.62 2.13 -36.57
C LEU A 508 -0.60 3.18 -35.45
N LEU A 509 -0.73 4.46 -35.82
CA LEU A 509 -0.87 5.59 -34.88
C LEU A 509 -2.32 6.07 -34.86
N ASP A 510 -2.82 6.45 -36.03
CA ASP A 510 -4.22 6.80 -36.25
C ASP A 510 -5.13 5.55 -36.15
N GLY A 511 -6.24 5.67 -35.41
CA GLY A 511 -7.28 4.63 -35.34
C GLY A 511 -7.07 3.53 -34.30
N PHE A 512 -5.93 3.50 -33.60
CA PHE A 512 -5.72 2.62 -32.44
C PHE A 512 -6.27 3.21 -31.14
N LEU A 513 -5.96 4.48 -30.85
CA LEU A 513 -6.49 5.20 -29.68
C LEU A 513 -7.57 6.19 -30.11
N VAL A 514 -8.83 5.84 -29.87
CA VAL A 514 -10.02 6.57 -30.35
C VAL A 514 -10.91 7.03 -29.20
N ASN A 515 -11.79 8.01 -29.42
CA ASN A 515 -12.89 8.26 -28.49
C ASN A 515 -13.90 7.10 -28.57
N TYR A 516 -14.35 6.60 -27.42
CA TYR A 516 -15.26 5.45 -27.38
C TYR A 516 -16.60 5.72 -28.09
N HIS A 517 -17.24 6.87 -27.84
CA HIS A 517 -18.56 7.19 -28.40
C HIS A 517 -18.51 7.45 -29.90
N GLU A 518 -17.45 8.10 -30.41
CA GLU A 518 -17.26 8.29 -31.86
C GLU A 518 -17.11 6.95 -32.60
N SER A 519 -16.42 5.98 -31.99
CA SER A 519 -16.11 4.67 -32.58
C SER A 519 -17.03 3.54 -32.11
N GLN A 520 -18.11 3.85 -31.39
CA GLN A 520 -18.88 2.88 -30.61
C GLN A 520 -19.35 1.67 -31.43
N SER A 521 -19.91 1.87 -32.62
CA SER A 521 -20.35 0.79 -33.51
C SER A 521 -19.20 -0.12 -33.98
N VAL A 522 -18.01 0.45 -34.19
CA VAL A 522 -16.81 -0.29 -34.64
C VAL A 522 -16.22 -1.10 -33.49
N ILE A 523 -16.23 -0.53 -32.28
CA ILE A 523 -15.76 -1.18 -31.05
C ILE A 523 -16.69 -2.32 -30.64
N HIS A 524 -18.01 -2.14 -30.67
CA HIS A 524 -18.96 -3.22 -30.37
C HIS A 524 -18.82 -4.37 -31.39
N ASN A 525 -18.73 -4.06 -32.69
CA ASN A 525 -18.49 -5.03 -33.76
C ASN A 525 -17.16 -5.79 -33.58
N LEU A 526 -16.10 -5.13 -33.08
CA LEU A 526 -14.85 -5.80 -32.70
C LEU A 526 -15.04 -6.77 -31.53
N LEU A 527 -15.72 -6.33 -30.47
CA LEU A 527 -15.96 -7.12 -29.26
C LEU A 527 -16.93 -8.30 -29.51
N ASP A 528 -17.85 -8.18 -30.47
CA ASP A 528 -18.65 -9.30 -30.99
C ASP A 528 -17.78 -10.35 -31.73
N GLN A 529 -16.83 -9.89 -32.54
CA GLN A 529 -16.02 -10.77 -33.38
C GLN A 529 -14.87 -11.48 -32.62
N ILE A 530 -14.17 -10.82 -31.68
CA ILE A 530 -12.98 -11.39 -31.01
C ILE A 530 -13.20 -12.81 -30.46
N PRO A 531 -14.30 -13.12 -29.74
CA PRO A 531 -14.53 -14.48 -29.24
C PRO A 531 -14.69 -15.54 -30.35
N GLY A 532 -15.14 -15.14 -31.55
CA GLY A 532 -15.23 -15.99 -32.73
C GLY A 532 -13.90 -16.12 -33.47
N MET A 533 -13.13 -15.03 -33.60
CA MET A 533 -11.81 -15.01 -34.29
C MET A 533 -10.84 -16.06 -33.72
N PHE A 534 -10.87 -16.27 -32.40
CA PHE A 534 -9.93 -17.14 -31.67
C PHE A 534 -10.58 -18.42 -31.11
N ALA A 535 -11.81 -18.76 -31.52
CA ALA A 535 -12.57 -19.89 -30.95
C ALA A 535 -11.84 -21.24 -31.07
N ASP A 536 -11.19 -21.50 -32.21
CA ASP A 536 -10.42 -22.71 -32.49
C ASP A 536 -8.91 -22.56 -32.18
N SER A 537 -8.53 -21.56 -31.37
CA SER A 537 -7.14 -21.30 -30.97
C SER A 537 -6.58 -22.48 -30.14
N ASN A 538 -5.57 -23.14 -30.69
CA ASN A 538 -4.83 -24.22 -30.03
C ASN A 538 -3.49 -23.75 -29.42
N GLU A 539 -3.28 -22.43 -29.36
CA GLU A 539 -2.07 -21.80 -28.81
C GLU A 539 -2.06 -21.92 -27.29
N ASN A 540 -1.09 -22.66 -26.75
CA ASN A 540 -0.98 -22.92 -25.31
C ASN A 540 0.09 -22.07 -24.60
N GLU A 541 1.02 -21.49 -25.35
CA GLU A 541 2.03 -20.56 -24.82
C GLU A 541 1.57 -19.10 -24.98
N ALA A 542 2.18 -18.19 -24.21
CA ALA A 542 1.97 -16.75 -24.35
C ALA A 542 3.25 -15.96 -24.04
N VAL A 543 3.28 -14.70 -24.48
CA VAL A 543 4.28 -13.69 -24.09
C VAL A 543 3.67 -12.65 -23.15
N PHE A 544 4.51 -11.89 -22.43
CA PHE A 544 4.04 -10.89 -21.45
C PHE A 544 4.78 -9.55 -21.51
N ALA A 545 6.11 -9.52 -21.33
CA ALA A 545 6.86 -8.26 -21.42
C ALA A 545 6.69 -7.53 -22.77
N PRO A 546 6.65 -8.23 -23.93
CA PRO A 546 6.27 -7.64 -25.23
C PRO A 546 4.90 -6.95 -25.27
N VAL A 547 3.93 -7.46 -24.50
CA VAL A 547 2.55 -6.93 -24.44
C VAL A 547 2.53 -5.58 -23.72
N VAL A 548 3.25 -5.50 -22.59
CA VAL A 548 3.46 -4.26 -21.85
C VAL A 548 4.25 -3.24 -22.68
N GLN A 549 5.32 -3.69 -23.37
CA GLN A 549 6.12 -2.85 -24.24
C GLN A 549 5.30 -2.24 -25.38
N ALA A 550 4.45 -3.03 -26.04
CA ALA A 550 3.51 -2.55 -27.07
C ALA A 550 2.60 -1.42 -26.58
N GLY A 551 2.04 -1.55 -25.37
CA GLY A 551 1.19 -0.50 -24.77
C GLY A 551 1.95 0.77 -24.43
N MET A 552 3.15 0.61 -23.84
CA MET A 552 4.03 1.73 -23.48
C MET A 552 4.45 2.52 -24.74
N GLU A 553 4.88 1.83 -25.80
CA GLU A 553 5.22 2.46 -27.08
C GLU A 553 4.01 3.14 -27.75
N ALA A 554 2.80 2.59 -27.62
CA ALA A 554 1.60 3.20 -28.20
C ALA A 554 1.21 4.52 -27.49
N LEU A 555 1.26 4.54 -26.14
CA LEU A 555 1.02 5.74 -25.34
C LEU A 555 2.07 6.82 -25.62
N LYS A 556 3.33 6.41 -25.71
CA LYS A 556 4.50 7.24 -26.07
C LYS A 556 4.39 7.82 -27.48
N ALA A 557 3.94 7.04 -28.47
CA ALA A 557 3.71 7.50 -29.85
C ALA A 557 2.54 8.48 -29.96
N ALA A 558 1.51 8.33 -29.11
CA ALA A 558 0.36 9.22 -29.02
C ALA A 558 0.56 10.44 -28.08
N GLU A 559 1.80 10.69 -27.63
CA GLU A 559 2.21 11.73 -26.67
C GLU A 559 1.27 11.88 -25.46
N CYS A 560 0.81 10.77 -24.88
CA CYS A 560 -0.11 10.76 -23.74
C CYS A 560 0.30 9.75 -22.65
N PRO A 561 -0.02 10.00 -21.38
CA PRO A 561 0.03 8.96 -20.35
C PRO A 561 -1.11 7.94 -20.56
N GLY A 562 -1.14 6.87 -19.77
CA GLY A 562 -2.25 5.91 -19.88
C GLY A 562 -2.17 4.70 -18.96
N LYS A 563 -3.18 3.82 -19.10
CA LYS A 563 -3.35 2.63 -18.28
C LYS A 563 -3.55 1.40 -19.16
N LEU A 564 -2.71 0.38 -18.99
CA LEU A 564 -2.84 -0.91 -19.64
C LEU A 564 -3.71 -1.81 -18.77
N PHE A 565 -4.79 -2.36 -19.33
CA PHE A 565 -5.67 -3.33 -18.70
C PHE A 565 -5.36 -4.71 -19.29
N ILE A 566 -4.44 -5.44 -18.65
CA ILE A 566 -3.92 -6.70 -19.16
C ILE A 566 -4.65 -7.87 -18.50
N PHE A 567 -5.25 -8.74 -19.31
CA PHE A 567 -5.89 -9.99 -18.88
C PHE A 567 -4.99 -11.17 -19.28
N HIS A 568 -4.50 -11.95 -18.33
CA HIS A 568 -3.50 -13.02 -18.55
C HIS A 568 -3.79 -14.26 -17.69
N SER A 569 -3.44 -15.47 -18.14
CA SER A 569 -3.78 -16.73 -17.43
C SER A 569 -2.59 -17.51 -16.89
N SER A 570 -1.56 -17.69 -17.71
CA SER A 570 -0.58 -18.77 -17.57
C SER A 570 0.84 -18.22 -17.42
N LEU A 571 1.82 -19.08 -17.14
CA LEU A 571 3.22 -18.69 -17.18
C LEU A 571 3.63 -18.36 -18.64
N PRO A 572 4.24 -17.20 -18.95
CA PRO A 572 4.68 -16.88 -20.31
C PRO A 572 5.96 -17.65 -20.67
N THR A 573 5.78 -18.79 -21.35
CA THR A 573 6.86 -19.73 -21.71
C THR A 573 7.38 -19.58 -23.14
N ALA A 574 6.71 -18.83 -24.01
CA ALA A 574 7.14 -18.63 -25.40
C ALA A 574 8.51 -17.92 -25.49
N GLU A 575 9.29 -18.19 -26.55
CA GLU A 575 10.62 -17.57 -26.73
C GLU A 575 10.50 -16.08 -27.08
N ALA A 576 10.68 -15.24 -26.05
CA ALA A 576 10.56 -13.79 -26.11
C ALA A 576 11.36 -13.11 -24.99
N PRO A 577 11.65 -11.80 -25.09
CA PRO A 577 12.09 -11.01 -23.95
C PRO A 577 11.16 -11.21 -22.74
N GLY A 578 11.73 -11.43 -21.56
CA GLY A 578 10.97 -11.68 -20.34
C GLY A 578 10.34 -13.07 -20.20
N LYS A 579 10.65 -14.05 -21.07
CA LYS A 579 10.27 -15.47 -20.90
C LYS A 579 10.56 -15.97 -19.49
N LEU A 580 9.59 -16.67 -18.89
CA LEU A 580 9.69 -17.22 -17.55
C LEU A 580 9.78 -18.75 -17.58
N LYS A 581 10.47 -19.34 -16.60
CA LYS A 581 10.57 -20.79 -16.37
C LYS A 581 9.86 -21.16 -15.08
N ASN A 582 9.35 -22.39 -14.96
CA ASN A 582 8.89 -22.87 -13.66
C ASN A 582 10.12 -23.06 -12.75
N ARG A 583 10.15 -22.32 -11.64
CA ARG A 583 11.29 -22.21 -10.72
C ARG A 583 10.91 -22.39 -9.25
N ASP A 584 9.73 -22.92 -8.95
CA ASP A 584 9.21 -23.05 -7.58
C ASP A 584 9.95 -24.13 -6.78
N ASP A 585 11.16 -23.80 -6.34
CA ASP A 585 12.05 -24.72 -5.62
C ASP A 585 11.85 -24.63 -4.11
N LYS A 586 11.02 -25.54 -3.57
CA LYS A 586 10.76 -25.67 -2.13
C LYS A 586 12.01 -25.90 -1.28
N ARG A 587 13.16 -26.27 -1.86
CA ARG A 587 14.46 -26.40 -1.15
C ARG A 587 15.07 -25.04 -0.78
N LEU A 588 14.59 -23.94 -1.35
CA LEU A 588 15.05 -22.59 -1.01
C LEU A 588 14.36 -22.01 0.23
N LEU A 589 13.23 -22.58 0.67
CA LEU A 589 12.47 -22.13 1.84
C LEU A 589 13.29 -22.21 3.13
N ASN A 590 13.20 -21.18 3.98
CA ASN A 590 14.00 -20.97 5.19
C ASN A 590 15.53 -20.85 4.96
N THR A 591 15.99 -20.59 3.72
CA THR A 591 17.39 -20.31 3.40
C THR A 591 17.63 -18.84 3.08
N ASP A 592 18.88 -18.36 3.08
CA ASP A 592 19.20 -17.02 2.57
C ASP A 592 18.81 -16.81 1.09
N LYS A 593 18.67 -17.90 0.33
CA LYS A 593 18.24 -17.86 -1.08
C LYS A 593 16.73 -17.78 -1.26
N GLU A 594 15.92 -17.83 -0.18
CA GLU A 594 14.46 -17.71 -0.27
C GLU A 594 14.02 -16.39 -0.93
N LYS A 595 14.79 -15.30 -0.74
CA LYS A 595 14.57 -14.00 -1.39
C LYS A 595 14.49 -14.05 -2.92
N ILE A 596 15.15 -15.03 -3.56
CA ILE A 596 15.13 -15.21 -5.02
C ILE A 596 13.71 -15.58 -5.51
N LEU A 597 12.91 -16.27 -4.69
CA LEU A 597 11.50 -16.60 -5.00
C LEU A 597 10.58 -15.37 -5.02
N PHE A 598 11.03 -14.22 -4.48
CA PHE A 598 10.29 -12.96 -4.45
C PHE A 598 10.85 -11.89 -5.40
N GLN A 599 11.96 -12.16 -6.08
CA GLN A 599 12.59 -11.31 -7.10
C GLN A 599 12.20 -11.78 -8.51
N PRO A 600 12.18 -10.94 -9.55
CA PRO A 600 11.89 -11.36 -10.93
C PRO A 600 12.94 -12.33 -11.48
N GLN A 601 12.60 -13.13 -12.49
CA GLN A 601 13.58 -14.02 -13.16
C GLN A 601 14.56 -13.28 -14.06
N THR A 602 14.14 -12.14 -14.63
CA THR A 602 14.92 -11.38 -15.61
C THR A 602 14.82 -9.88 -15.34
N SER A 603 15.92 -9.15 -15.49
CA SER A 603 16.00 -7.69 -15.35
C SER A 603 15.20 -6.91 -16.39
N VAL A 604 14.63 -7.59 -17.39
CA VAL A 604 13.69 -7.02 -18.36
C VAL A 604 12.48 -6.41 -17.66
N TYR A 605 11.95 -7.06 -16.61
CA TYR A 605 10.79 -6.55 -15.86
C TYR A 605 11.10 -5.26 -15.07
N GLU A 606 12.31 -5.13 -14.53
CA GLU A 606 12.77 -3.91 -13.83
C GLU A 606 13.00 -2.76 -14.82
N SER A 607 13.61 -3.07 -15.97
CA SER A 607 13.86 -2.09 -17.04
C SER A 607 12.54 -1.58 -17.63
N LEU A 608 11.65 -2.50 -17.99
CA LEU A 608 10.34 -2.17 -18.56
C LEU A 608 9.43 -1.41 -17.59
N ALA A 609 9.52 -1.69 -16.28
CA ALA A 609 8.84 -0.87 -15.27
C ALA A 609 9.35 0.57 -15.25
N LYS A 610 10.67 0.76 -15.30
CA LYS A 610 11.28 2.10 -15.40
C LYS A 610 10.83 2.83 -16.66
N ASP A 611 10.83 2.15 -17.81
CA ASP A 611 10.43 2.77 -19.09
C ASP A 611 8.94 3.14 -19.10
N CYS A 612 8.08 2.28 -18.52
CA CYS A 612 6.66 2.58 -18.32
C CYS A 612 6.45 3.83 -17.44
N VAL A 613 7.15 3.95 -16.30
CA VAL A 613 7.09 5.15 -15.45
C VAL A 613 7.66 6.38 -16.17
N ALA A 614 8.77 6.22 -16.88
CA ALA A 614 9.39 7.29 -17.68
C ALA A 614 8.45 7.85 -18.76
N HIS A 615 7.46 7.08 -19.22
CA HIS A 615 6.45 7.49 -20.20
C HIS A 615 5.02 7.68 -19.63
N GLY A 616 4.81 7.59 -18.32
CA GLY A 616 3.47 7.77 -17.72
C GLY A 616 2.48 6.64 -18.03
N CYS A 617 2.99 5.44 -18.31
CA CYS A 617 2.24 4.23 -18.59
C CYS A 617 2.09 3.39 -17.31
N SER A 618 0.86 3.24 -16.80
CA SER A 618 0.54 2.37 -15.66
C SER A 618 -0.02 1.03 -16.11
N VAL A 619 0.23 -0.04 -15.36
CA VAL A 619 -0.18 -1.41 -15.74
C VAL A 619 -1.06 -2.04 -14.66
N THR A 620 -2.34 -2.28 -14.96
CA THR A 620 -3.17 -3.21 -14.18
C THR A 620 -3.10 -4.59 -14.82
N LEU A 621 -2.93 -5.63 -13.99
CA LEU A 621 -2.93 -7.03 -14.40
C LEU A 621 -4.09 -7.78 -13.72
N PHE A 622 -5.01 -8.31 -14.52
CA PHE A 622 -5.99 -9.32 -14.13
C PHE A 622 -5.44 -10.70 -14.49
N LEU A 623 -5.05 -11.45 -13.46
CA LEU A 623 -4.34 -12.74 -13.59
C LEU A 623 -5.28 -13.89 -13.21
N PHE A 624 -5.38 -14.92 -14.06
CA PHE A 624 -6.31 -16.05 -13.90
C PHE A 624 -5.56 -17.40 -13.80
N PRO A 625 -4.71 -17.59 -12.76
CA PRO A 625 -3.80 -18.71 -12.69
C PRO A 625 -4.50 -20.01 -12.33
N SER A 626 -4.28 -21.05 -13.14
CA SER A 626 -4.68 -22.43 -12.82
C SER A 626 -3.51 -23.32 -12.37
N GLN A 627 -2.28 -22.81 -12.43
CA GLN A 627 -1.02 -23.44 -11.99
C GLN A 627 -0.04 -22.34 -11.53
N TYR A 628 1.24 -22.67 -11.30
CA TYR A 628 2.30 -21.68 -11.04
C TYR A 628 2.47 -20.71 -12.22
N VAL A 629 2.50 -19.41 -11.92
CA VAL A 629 2.61 -18.31 -12.91
C VAL A 629 3.71 -17.29 -12.59
N ASP A 630 4.45 -17.48 -11.49
CA ASP A 630 5.54 -16.60 -11.05
C ASP A 630 5.11 -15.14 -10.84
N VAL A 631 4.19 -14.93 -9.89
CA VAL A 631 3.68 -13.61 -9.49
C VAL A 631 4.80 -12.63 -9.12
N ALA A 632 5.94 -13.12 -8.62
CA ALA A 632 7.11 -12.30 -8.32
C ALA A 632 7.74 -11.63 -9.57
N SER A 633 7.59 -12.22 -10.76
CA SER A 633 7.95 -11.58 -12.03
C SER A 633 6.78 -10.78 -12.60
N LEU A 634 5.61 -11.40 -12.79
CA LEU A 634 4.46 -10.78 -13.48
C LEU A 634 3.89 -9.55 -12.74
N GLY A 635 3.87 -9.59 -11.41
CA GLY A 635 3.35 -8.51 -10.57
C GLY A 635 4.26 -7.30 -10.44
N LEU A 636 5.54 -7.40 -10.84
CA LEU A 636 6.53 -6.36 -10.59
C LEU A 636 6.25 -5.05 -11.36
N VAL A 637 5.91 -5.14 -12.65
CA VAL A 637 5.59 -3.94 -13.45
C VAL A 637 4.31 -3.26 -12.95
N PRO A 638 3.19 -3.98 -12.68
CA PRO A 638 2.04 -3.40 -11.99
C PRO A 638 2.38 -2.72 -10.66
N LEU A 639 3.23 -3.31 -9.82
CA LEU A 639 3.63 -2.71 -8.54
C LEU A 639 4.40 -1.40 -8.72
N LEU A 640 5.44 -1.40 -9.56
CA LEU A 640 6.32 -0.23 -9.72
C LEU A 640 5.67 0.91 -10.53
N THR A 641 4.69 0.61 -11.38
CA THR A 641 3.94 1.60 -12.17
C THR A 641 2.69 2.15 -11.47
N GLY A 642 2.46 1.79 -10.19
CA GLY A 642 1.33 2.26 -9.39
C GLY A 642 -0.03 1.59 -9.67
N GLY A 643 -0.06 0.60 -10.56
CA GLY A 643 -1.27 -0.11 -10.98
C GLY A 643 -1.77 -1.14 -9.96
N THR A 644 -2.66 -2.04 -10.40
CA THR A 644 -3.27 -3.07 -9.55
C THR A 644 -2.95 -4.47 -10.05
N LEU A 645 -2.78 -5.43 -9.13
CA LEU A 645 -2.75 -6.86 -9.45
C LEU A 645 -3.99 -7.52 -8.86
N TYR A 646 -4.85 -8.05 -9.72
CA TYR A 646 -5.99 -8.90 -9.37
C TYR A 646 -5.63 -10.35 -9.70
N LYS A 647 -5.97 -11.32 -8.83
CA LYS A 647 -5.59 -12.73 -9.02
C LYS A 647 -6.73 -13.71 -8.67
N TYR A 648 -7.25 -14.40 -9.67
CA TYR A 648 -8.37 -15.34 -9.56
C TYR A 648 -7.87 -16.78 -9.71
N SER A 649 -7.34 -17.32 -8.61
CA SER A 649 -6.80 -18.69 -8.56
C SER A 649 -7.86 -19.73 -8.88
N HIS A 650 -7.59 -20.57 -9.90
CA HIS A 650 -8.50 -21.60 -10.44
C HIS A 650 -9.88 -21.06 -10.84
N PHE A 651 -9.92 -19.89 -11.51
CA PHE A 651 -11.12 -19.21 -11.98
C PHE A 651 -12.13 -20.15 -12.68
N GLN A 652 -13.38 -20.11 -12.21
CA GLN A 652 -14.51 -20.81 -12.81
C GLN A 652 -15.65 -19.83 -13.12
N MET A 653 -16.11 -19.80 -14.37
CA MET A 653 -17.16 -18.87 -14.86
C MET A 653 -18.44 -18.83 -14.01
N HIS A 654 -18.85 -19.96 -13.45
CA HIS A 654 -20.09 -20.06 -12.67
C HIS A 654 -19.92 -19.64 -11.20
N LEU A 655 -18.69 -19.36 -10.74
CA LEU A 655 -18.34 -19.03 -9.35
C LEU A 655 -17.68 -17.65 -9.22
N ASP A 656 -16.71 -17.36 -10.07
CA ASP A 656 -15.76 -16.26 -9.90
C ASP A 656 -16.02 -15.07 -10.85
N SER A 657 -16.92 -15.24 -11.82
CA SER A 657 -17.24 -14.20 -12.81
C SER A 657 -17.69 -12.90 -12.14
N GLN A 658 -18.66 -12.94 -11.24
CA GLN A 658 -19.15 -11.71 -10.58
C GLN A 658 -18.06 -11.01 -9.76
N GLN A 659 -17.11 -11.74 -9.17
CA GLN A 659 -15.96 -11.14 -8.47
C GLN A 659 -15.10 -10.34 -9.46
N PHE A 660 -14.66 -11.00 -10.53
CA PHE A 660 -13.88 -10.38 -11.60
C PHE A 660 -14.59 -9.18 -12.25
N LEU A 661 -15.88 -9.30 -12.58
CA LEU A 661 -16.64 -8.23 -13.20
C LEU A 661 -16.79 -7.01 -12.26
N ASN A 662 -16.95 -7.22 -10.96
CA ASN A 662 -17.00 -6.15 -9.97
C ASN A 662 -15.64 -5.45 -9.84
N ASP A 663 -14.54 -6.21 -9.79
CA ASP A 663 -13.18 -5.66 -9.78
C ASP A 663 -12.86 -4.87 -11.06
N LEU A 664 -13.26 -5.36 -12.25
CA LEU A 664 -13.07 -4.69 -13.54
C LEU A 664 -13.83 -3.36 -13.62
N ARG A 665 -15.13 -3.35 -13.28
CA ARG A 665 -15.94 -2.12 -13.20
C ARG A 665 -15.27 -1.10 -12.29
N SER A 666 -14.90 -1.55 -11.08
CA SER A 666 -14.27 -0.69 -10.07
C SER A 666 -12.93 -0.10 -10.56
N ASP A 667 -12.02 -0.90 -11.12
CA ASP A 667 -10.69 -0.43 -11.54
C ASP A 667 -10.72 0.46 -12.81
N VAL A 668 -11.84 0.48 -13.55
CA VAL A 668 -12.11 1.45 -14.63
C VAL A 668 -12.78 2.73 -14.10
N GLU A 669 -13.77 2.61 -13.21
CA GLU A 669 -14.51 3.74 -12.63
C GLU A 669 -13.71 4.56 -11.58
N LYS A 670 -12.53 4.06 -11.16
CA LYS A 670 -11.66 4.70 -10.16
C LYS A 670 -11.26 6.14 -10.48
N LYS A 671 -11.29 6.99 -9.45
CA LYS A 671 -10.64 8.30 -9.45
C LYS A 671 -9.12 8.11 -9.49
N ILE A 672 -8.49 8.56 -10.57
CA ILE A 672 -7.09 8.26 -10.90
C ILE A 672 -6.36 9.51 -11.44
N GLY A 673 -5.14 9.74 -10.98
CA GLY A 673 -4.20 10.72 -11.53
C GLY A 673 -3.06 10.02 -12.28
N PHE A 674 -2.58 10.63 -13.36
CA PHE A 674 -1.55 10.08 -14.25
C PHE A 674 -0.24 10.87 -14.20
N ASP A 675 0.87 10.24 -14.60
CA ASP A 675 2.20 10.86 -14.66
C ASP A 675 2.56 11.59 -13.36
N ALA A 676 2.38 10.89 -12.24
CA ALA A 676 2.36 11.46 -10.91
C ALA A 676 3.75 11.43 -10.26
N ILE A 677 4.14 12.53 -9.61
CA ILE A 677 5.37 12.64 -8.84
C ILE A 677 5.02 13.22 -7.46
N MET A 678 5.20 12.42 -6.41
CA MET A 678 5.01 12.85 -5.03
C MET A 678 6.35 13.25 -4.40
N ARG A 679 6.37 14.42 -3.75
CA ARG A 679 7.49 14.91 -2.94
C ARG A 679 7.01 15.21 -1.52
N VAL A 680 7.54 14.50 -0.53
CA VAL A 680 7.36 14.83 0.88
C VAL A 680 8.45 15.83 1.32
N ARG A 681 8.03 16.97 1.86
CA ARG A 681 8.87 18.00 2.48
C ARG A 681 8.63 18.02 3.98
N THR A 682 9.65 18.40 4.72
CA THR A 682 9.70 18.38 6.19
C THR A 682 10.23 19.71 6.73
N SER A 683 9.99 20.01 8.00
CA SER A 683 10.68 21.12 8.67
C SER A 683 12.13 20.77 9.04
N THR A 684 12.96 21.79 9.25
CA THR A 684 14.32 21.66 9.79
C THR A 684 14.36 20.73 11.00
N GLY A 685 15.36 19.84 11.04
CA GLY A 685 15.56 18.83 12.08
C GLY A 685 15.28 17.39 11.61
N PHE A 686 14.47 17.17 10.57
CA PHE A 686 14.18 15.82 10.06
C PHE A 686 13.92 15.78 8.55
N ARG A 687 14.06 14.60 7.94
CA ARG A 687 13.67 14.35 6.54
C ARG A 687 13.09 12.95 6.33
N ALA A 688 12.34 12.81 5.24
CA ALA A 688 12.01 11.49 4.69
C ALA A 688 13.29 10.81 4.17
N THR A 689 13.45 9.51 4.42
CA THR A 689 14.61 8.72 3.97
C THR A 689 14.23 7.47 3.19
N ASP A 690 13.10 6.85 3.52
CA ASP A 690 12.68 5.58 2.94
C ASP A 690 11.19 5.62 2.59
N PHE A 691 10.86 4.95 1.48
CA PHE A 691 9.52 4.93 0.90
C PHE A 691 9.07 3.48 0.65
N PHE A 692 7.78 3.23 0.84
CA PHE A 692 7.15 1.91 0.78
C PHE A 692 5.75 2.03 0.15
N GLY A 693 5.62 1.67 -1.13
CA GLY A 693 4.37 1.75 -1.87
C GLY A 693 4.43 0.97 -3.19
N GLY A 694 3.38 1.07 -3.99
CA GLY A 694 3.45 0.75 -5.42
C GLY A 694 4.03 1.94 -6.18
N VAL A 695 5.35 2.07 -6.16
CA VAL A 695 6.07 3.28 -6.58
C VAL A 695 7.42 2.94 -7.21
N PHE A 696 7.94 3.86 -8.02
CA PHE A 696 9.29 3.85 -8.54
C PHE A 696 10.06 5.10 -8.08
N MET A 697 11.40 5.05 -8.08
CA MET A 697 12.25 6.16 -7.64
C MET A 697 13.60 6.12 -8.38
N ASN A 698 13.86 7.06 -9.28
CA ASN A 698 15.21 7.24 -9.86
C ASN A 698 16.18 7.95 -8.91
N ASN A 699 15.69 8.60 -7.86
CA ASN A 699 16.48 9.36 -6.88
C ASN A 699 15.96 9.12 -5.44
N THR A 700 16.58 9.73 -4.41
CA THR A 700 16.21 9.50 -3.00
C THR A 700 15.09 10.41 -2.48
N THR A 701 14.41 11.16 -3.36
CA THR A 701 13.62 12.34 -2.98
C THR A 701 12.24 12.43 -3.64
N ASP A 702 12.10 12.00 -4.88
CA ASP A 702 10.90 12.07 -5.69
C ASP A 702 10.33 10.66 -5.87
N VAL A 703 9.03 10.51 -5.60
CA VAL A 703 8.32 9.23 -5.68
C VAL A 703 7.48 9.24 -6.95
N GLU A 704 7.94 8.49 -7.94
CA GLU A 704 7.37 8.43 -9.29
C GLU A 704 6.29 7.33 -9.36
N MET A 705 5.13 7.66 -9.91
CA MET A 705 3.97 6.78 -10.03
C MET A 705 3.31 7.03 -11.38
N ALA A 706 3.34 6.05 -12.28
CA ALA A 706 2.78 6.24 -13.63
C ALA A 706 1.27 6.53 -13.59
N ALA A 707 0.57 5.94 -12.61
CA ALA A 707 -0.72 6.42 -12.13
C ALA A 707 -0.85 6.25 -10.60
N LEU A 708 -1.80 6.97 -10.01
CA LEU A 708 -2.16 6.94 -8.59
C LEU A 708 -3.68 7.00 -8.45
N ASP A 709 -4.30 5.99 -7.84
CA ASP A 709 -5.74 5.93 -7.57
C ASP A 709 -6.07 6.18 -6.08
N CYS A 710 -7.37 6.23 -5.76
CA CYS A 710 -7.88 6.51 -4.41
C CYS A 710 -7.52 5.47 -3.34
N ASP A 711 -7.06 4.29 -3.73
CA ASP A 711 -6.84 3.15 -2.83
C ASP A 711 -5.36 3.00 -2.44
N LYS A 712 -4.43 3.46 -3.31
CA LYS A 712 -2.99 3.32 -3.04
C LYS A 712 -2.54 4.25 -1.92
N ALA A 713 -1.83 3.68 -0.95
CA ALA A 713 -1.11 4.43 0.06
C ALA A 713 0.40 4.16 0.03
N VAL A 714 1.18 5.24 0.08
CA VAL A 714 2.64 5.22 0.21
C VAL A 714 3.00 5.51 1.66
N THR A 715 3.73 4.60 2.29
CA THR A 715 4.26 4.79 3.64
C THR A 715 5.67 5.35 3.54
N VAL A 716 6.00 6.33 4.38
CA VAL A 716 7.23 7.13 4.32
C VAL A 716 7.87 7.14 5.69
N GLU A 717 9.13 6.70 5.79
CA GLU A 717 9.91 6.76 7.02
C GLU A 717 10.76 8.03 7.09
N PHE A 718 10.85 8.58 8.29
CA PHE A 718 11.60 9.78 8.63
C PHE A 718 12.78 9.47 9.56
N LYS A 719 13.86 10.23 9.42
CA LYS A 719 15.00 10.26 10.37
C LYS A 719 15.36 11.70 10.71
N HIS A 720 15.97 11.90 11.87
CA HIS A 720 16.56 13.18 12.26
C HIS A 720 17.77 13.53 11.38
N ASP A 721 17.79 14.77 10.92
CA ASP A 721 18.96 15.45 10.35
C ASP A 721 19.65 16.35 11.40
N ASP A 722 18.87 16.87 12.35
CA ASP A 722 19.32 17.70 13.48
C ASP A 722 18.32 17.55 14.66
N ARG A 723 18.33 18.45 15.64
CA ARG A 723 17.31 18.55 16.69
C ARG A 723 16.04 19.23 16.18
N LEU A 724 14.91 18.90 16.81
CA LEU A 724 13.62 19.55 16.60
C LEU A 724 13.32 20.51 17.78
N SER A 725 12.59 21.60 17.50
CA SER A 725 12.09 22.54 18.52
C SER A 725 10.71 22.10 19.00
N GLU A 726 10.50 22.10 20.31
CA GLU A 726 9.20 21.80 20.93
C GLU A 726 8.17 22.89 20.59
N ASP A 727 8.60 24.16 20.61
CA ASP A 727 7.79 25.32 20.23
C ASP A 727 7.30 25.22 18.77
N SER A 728 8.17 24.78 17.86
CA SER A 728 7.88 24.68 16.42
C SER A 728 7.15 23.40 16.04
N GLY A 729 7.41 22.29 16.75
CA GLY A 729 6.94 20.97 16.38
C GLY A 729 7.70 20.39 15.18
N ALA A 730 7.06 19.46 14.47
CA ALA A 730 7.55 18.88 13.23
C ALA A 730 6.48 19.05 12.14
N LEU A 731 6.83 19.71 11.02
CA LEU A 731 5.89 19.97 9.93
C LEU A 731 6.15 19.03 8.74
N ILE A 732 5.08 18.50 8.16
CA ILE A 732 5.10 17.67 6.95
C ILE A 732 4.26 18.36 5.87
N GLN A 733 4.77 18.42 4.65
CA GLN A 733 4.00 18.78 3.45
C GLN A 733 4.21 17.70 2.38
N CYS A 734 3.18 16.89 2.16
CA CYS A 734 3.08 16.05 0.97
C CYS A 734 2.59 16.93 -0.19
N ALA A 735 3.23 16.82 -1.35
CA ALA A 735 2.76 17.43 -2.59
C ALA A 735 2.85 16.40 -3.73
N VAL A 736 1.73 16.15 -4.40
CA VAL A 736 1.62 15.27 -5.57
C VAL A 736 1.36 16.12 -6.82
N LEU A 737 2.33 16.19 -7.72
CA LEU A 737 2.15 16.73 -9.06
C LEU A 737 1.59 15.62 -9.96
N TYR A 738 0.50 15.86 -10.69
CA TYR A 738 -0.12 14.85 -11.54
C TYR A 738 -0.91 15.45 -12.73
N THR A 739 -1.33 14.60 -13.66
CA THR A 739 -2.23 14.92 -14.79
C THR A 739 -3.61 14.29 -14.56
N THR A 740 -4.69 15.05 -14.77
CA THR A 740 -6.07 14.57 -14.66
C THR A 740 -6.52 13.77 -15.88
N ILE A 741 -7.68 13.13 -15.77
CA ILE A 741 -8.37 12.48 -16.91
C ILE A 741 -8.78 13.46 -18.01
N GLY A 742 -9.05 14.74 -17.69
CA GLY A 742 -9.25 15.82 -18.68
C GLY A 742 -7.96 16.41 -19.26
N GLY A 743 -6.77 15.85 -18.96
CA GLY A 743 -5.49 16.37 -19.46
C GLY A 743 -4.98 17.64 -18.76
N GLN A 744 -5.46 17.95 -17.55
CA GLN A 744 -5.01 19.13 -16.80
C GLN A 744 -3.85 18.76 -15.87
N ARG A 745 -2.82 19.61 -15.74
CA ARG A 745 -1.76 19.41 -14.74
C ARG A 745 -2.18 20.06 -13.40
N ARG A 746 -2.21 19.28 -12.33
CA ARG A 746 -2.62 19.72 -10.98
C ARG A 746 -1.61 19.31 -9.90
N LEU A 747 -1.68 19.99 -8.77
CA LEU A 747 -0.80 19.82 -7.61
C LEU A 747 -1.64 19.62 -6.34
N ARG A 748 -1.82 18.38 -5.89
CA ARG A 748 -2.50 18.10 -4.61
C ARG A 748 -1.53 18.28 -3.45
N ILE A 749 -1.93 19.06 -2.44
CA ILE A 749 -1.10 19.37 -1.27
C ILE A 749 -1.81 18.85 0.00
N HIS A 750 -1.05 18.22 0.90
CA HIS A 750 -1.48 17.89 2.26
C HIS A 750 -0.43 18.36 3.27
N ASN A 751 -0.85 19.20 4.21
CA ASN A 751 -0.03 19.81 5.25
C ASN A 751 -0.42 19.24 6.62
N LEU A 752 0.55 18.76 7.40
CA LEU A 752 0.32 18.23 8.75
C LEU A 752 1.34 18.79 9.73
N GLY A 753 0.87 19.37 10.82
CA GLY A 753 1.69 19.81 11.94
C GLY A 753 1.66 18.81 13.09
N LEU A 754 2.81 18.26 13.45
CA LEU A 754 3.00 17.36 14.59
C LEU A 754 3.67 18.09 15.76
N ASN A 755 3.47 17.59 16.98
CA ASN A 755 4.17 18.11 18.16
C ASN A 755 5.60 17.53 18.24
N CYS A 756 6.42 18.13 19.10
CA CYS A 756 7.77 17.68 19.42
C CYS A 756 7.97 17.72 20.94
N SER A 757 8.62 16.71 21.52
CA SER A 757 8.90 16.65 22.97
C SER A 757 10.22 15.92 23.25
N SER A 758 10.96 16.36 24.27
CA SER A 758 12.10 15.66 24.86
C SER A 758 11.68 14.55 25.83
N GLN A 759 10.38 14.44 26.14
CA GLN A 759 9.84 13.49 27.10
C GLN A 759 9.32 12.24 26.39
N LEU A 760 9.87 11.07 26.74
CA LEU A 760 9.40 9.79 26.20
C LEU A 760 7.91 9.56 26.44
N ALA A 761 7.37 10.07 27.55
CA ALA A 761 5.95 9.91 27.90
C ALA A 761 5.02 10.47 26.80
N ASP A 762 5.38 11.58 26.16
CA ASP A 762 4.50 12.23 25.17
C ASP A 762 4.60 11.55 23.79
N LEU A 763 5.78 11.02 23.46
CA LEU A 763 5.97 10.11 22.33
C LEU A 763 5.04 8.89 22.46
N TYR A 764 5.09 8.18 23.59
CA TYR A 764 4.25 6.99 23.78
C TYR A 764 2.74 7.33 23.85
N LYS A 765 2.33 8.42 24.50
CA LYS A 765 0.92 8.88 24.49
C LYS A 765 0.38 9.13 23.08
N SER A 766 1.23 9.61 22.17
CA SER A 766 0.84 10.08 20.84
C SER A 766 0.94 9.02 19.73
N CYS A 767 1.24 7.76 20.06
CA CYS A 767 1.40 6.68 19.09
C CYS A 767 0.06 6.11 18.56
N GLU A 768 0.07 5.63 17.31
CA GLU A 768 -1.07 4.94 16.67
C GLU A 768 -0.66 3.52 16.26
N THR A 769 -1.25 2.49 16.89
CA THR A 769 -0.90 1.08 16.61
C THR A 769 -1.16 0.67 15.16
N ASP A 770 -2.25 1.12 14.55
CA ASP A 770 -2.59 0.73 13.17
C ASP A 770 -1.55 1.25 12.17
N ALA A 771 -1.13 2.52 12.32
CA ALA A 771 -0.06 3.12 11.51
C ALA A 771 1.31 2.48 11.76
N LEU A 772 1.63 2.12 13.02
CA LEU A 772 2.83 1.35 13.37
C LEU A 772 2.87 0.00 12.66
N ILE A 773 1.75 -0.74 12.66
CA ILE A 773 1.65 -2.05 12.00
C ILE A 773 1.72 -1.93 10.48
N ASN A 774 1.12 -0.90 9.87
CA ASN A 774 1.29 -0.62 8.44
C ASN A 774 2.77 -0.42 8.06
N PHE A 775 3.50 0.39 8.84
CA PHE A 775 4.95 0.57 8.67
C PHE A 775 5.72 -0.74 8.84
N PHE A 776 5.52 -1.47 9.94
CA PHE A 776 6.26 -2.71 10.21
C PHE A 776 6.00 -3.78 9.14
N ALA A 777 4.76 -3.90 8.66
CA ALA A 777 4.41 -4.83 7.60
C ALA A 777 5.12 -4.49 6.28
N LYS A 778 5.00 -3.25 5.79
CA LYS A 778 5.64 -2.84 4.53
C LYS A 778 7.17 -2.85 4.63
N SER A 779 7.74 -2.48 5.78
CA SER A 779 9.18 -2.53 6.03
C SER A 779 9.72 -3.96 5.97
N ALA A 780 9.08 -4.89 6.70
CA ALA A 780 9.40 -6.31 6.64
C ALA A 780 9.24 -6.88 5.22
N PHE A 781 8.15 -6.52 4.51
CA PHE A 781 7.84 -7.05 3.18
C PHE A 781 8.76 -6.48 2.07
N LYS A 782 9.33 -5.29 2.25
CA LYS A 782 10.47 -4.79 1.45
C LYS A 782 11.74 -5.61 1.76
N ALA A 783 12.03 -5.84 3.05
CA ALA A 783 13.22 -6.60 3.48
C ALA A 783 13.25 -8.07 3.01
N VAL A 784 12.10 -8.71 2.72
CA VAL A 784 12.01 -10.06 2.12
C VAL A 784 12.84 -10.20 0.84
N LEU A 785 13.02 -9.13 0.06
CA LEU A 785 13.83 -9.14 -1.16
C LEU A 785 15.35 -9.20 -0.90
N HIS A 786 15.78 -9.05 0.35
CA HIS A 786 17.18 -8.77 0.71
C HIS A 786 17.72 -9.65 1.84
N GLN A 787 16.89 -10.03 2.81
CA GLN A 787 17.28 -10.70 4.05
C GLN A 787 16.55 -12.04 4.28
N PRO A 788 17.15 -13.01 5.00
CA PRO A 788 16.44 -14.22 5.43
C PRO A 788 15.26 -13.89 6.36
N LEU A 789 14.14 -14.58 6.18
CA LEU A 789 12.91 -14.32 6.96
C LEU A 789 13.08 -14.47 8.47
N LYS A 790 13.99 -15.35 8.91
CA LYS A 790 14.37 -15.51 10.33
C LYS A 790 14.94 -14.21 10.91
N VAL A 791 15.80 -13.51 10.18
CA VAL A 791 16.41 -12.23 10.58
C VAL A 791 15.35 -11.12 10.65
N ILE A 792 14.47 -11.04 9.65
CA ILE A 792 13.37 -10.06 9.63
C ILE A 792 12.44 -10.26 10.85
N ARG A 793 12.11 -11.51 11.17
CA ARG A 793 11.28 -11.85 12.35
C ARG A 793 11.98 -11.53 13.67
N GLU A 794 13.28 -11.81 13.78
CA GLU A 794 14.09 -11.44 14.95
C GLU A 794 14.14 -9.92 15.15
N ILE A 795 14.32 -9.13 14.07
CA ILE A 795 14.26 -7.66 14.14
C ILE A 795 12.90 -7.19 14.66
N LEU A 796 11.78 -7.68 14.11
CA LEU A 796 10.42 -7.30 14.52
C LEU A 796 10.15 -7.62 16.00
N VAL A 797 10.53 -8.81 16.48
CA VAL A 797 10.36 -9.22 17.88
C VAL A 797 11.22 -8.36 18.81
N ASN A 798 12.50 -8.20 18.48
CA ASN A 798 13.45 -7.47 19.32
C ASN A 798 13.10 -5.97 19.41
N GLN A 799 12.69 -5.34 18.32
CA GLN A 799 12.24 -3.95 18.33
C GLN A 799 10.93 -3.77 19.10
N THR A 800 10.00 -4.74 19.01
CA THR A 800 8.76 -4.75 19.82
C THR A 800 9.07 -4.85 21.31
N ALA A 801 9.98 -5.74 21.70
CA ALA A 801 10.43 -5.86 23.08
C ALA A 801 11.16 -4.59 23.55
N HIS A 802 12.02 -4.00 22.72
CA HIS A 802 12.78 -2.78 23.06
C HIS A 802 11.87 -1.58 23.29
N MET A 803 10.88 -1.31 22.43
CA MET A 803 9.91 -0.21 22.62
C MET A 803 9.21 -0.33 23.99
N LEU A 804 8.75 -1.54 24.33
CA LEU A 804 8.01 -1.79 25.56
C LEU A 804 8.90 -1.81 26.81
N ALA A 805 10.14 -2.32 26.70
CA ALA A 805 11.14 -2.23 27.77
C ALA A 805 11.53 -0.77 28.03
N CYS A 806 11.67 0.04 26.99
CA CYS A 806 11.97 1.47 27.09
C CYS A 806 10.82 2.24 27.77
N TYR A 807 9.56 1.97 27.40
CA TYR A 807 8.41 2.51 28.14
C TYR A 807 8.41 2.08 29.61
N ARG A 808 8.61 0.79 29.89
CA ARG A 808 8.64 0.25 31.26
C ARG A 808 9.74 0.86 32.13
N LYS A 809 10.92 1.13 31.56
CA LYS A 809 12.07 1.68 32.28
C LYS A 809 11.96 3.18 32.56
N ASN A 810 11.36 3.95 31.65
CA ASN A 810 11.47 5.42 31.66
C ASN A 810 10.13 6.16 31.85
N CYS A 811 8.98 5.49 31.71
CA CYS A 811 7.65 6.14 31.73
C CYS A 811 6.65 5.47 32.69
N ALA A 812 6.71 4.15 32.86
CA ALA A 812 5.78 3.43 33.72
C ALA A 812 6.05 3.67 35.21
N SER A 813 4.99 3.70 36.02
CA SER A 813 5.10 3.75 37.48
C SER A 813 5.74 2.48 38.05
N PRO A 814 6.45 2.55 39.20
CA PRO A 814 6.98 1.39 39.90
C PRO A 814 5.91 0.29 40.10
N SER A 815 6.24 -0.91 39.66
CA SER A 815 5.31 -2.02 39.43
C SER A 815 6.07 -3.34 39.44
N ALA A 816 5.45 -4.45 39.83
CA ALA A 816 6.15 -5.72 40.04
C ALA A 816 6.77 -6.26 38.74
N ALA A 817 7.97 -6.84 38.83
CA ALA A 817 8.70 -7.35 37.67
C ALA A 817 7.94 -8.45 36.89
N SER A 818 7.04 -9.16 37.56
CA SER A 818 6.13 -10.17 36.98
C SER A 818 4.93 -9.61 36.20
N GLN A 819 4.73 -8.28 36.20
CA GLN A 819 3.70 -7.62 35.42
C GLN A 819 4.28 -7.13 34.08
N LEU A 820 3.55 -7.34 32.98
CA LEU A 820 3.79 -6.65 31.72
C LEU A 820 2.99 -5.35 31.71
N ILE A 821 3.66 -4.21 31.53
CA ILE A 821 3.03 -2.89 31.45
C ILE A 821 3.18 -2.36 30.03
N LEU A 822 2.08 -1.95 29.42
CA LEU A 822 2.00 -1.38 28.07
C LEU A 822 1.44 0.05 28.16
N PRO A 823 1.82 0.99 27.27
CA PRO A 823 1.07 2.23 27.11
C PRO A 823 -0.25 1.95 26.38
N ASP A 824 -1.32 2.67 26.68
CA ASP A 824 -2.64 2.41 26.09
C ASP A 824 -2.66 2.52 24.54
N SER A 825 -1.85 3.42 23.99
CA SER A 825 -1.58 3.58 22.55
C SER A 825 -0.99 2.34 21.85
N MET A 826 -0.29 1.47 22.59
CA MET A 826 0.32 0.23 22.10
C MET A 826 -0.29 -1.03 22.72
N LYS A 827 -1.43 -0.89 23.42
CA LYS A 827 -2.11 -1.95 24.17
C LYS A 827 -2.42 -3.20 23.33
N ILE A 828 -2.64 -3.02 22.03
CA ILE A 828 -2.92 -4.09 21.06
C ILE A 828 -1.80 -4.29 20.01
N LEU A 829 -0.68 -3.54 20.12
CA LEU A 829 0.49 -3.72 19.26
C LEU A 829 1.04 -5.16 19.29
N PRO A 830 1.11 -5.88 20.44
CA PRO A 830 1.64 -7.25 20.45
C PRO A 830 0.76 -8.27 19.71
N VAL A 831 -0.58 -8.13 19.71
CA VAL A 831 -1.47 -9.06 18.98
C VAL A 831 -1.37 -8.83 17.48
N TYR A 832 -1.35 -7.58 17.03
CA TYR A 832 -1.19 -7.27 15.60
C TYR A 832 0.23 -7.62 15.10
N MET A 833 1.27 -7.44 15.91
CA MET A 833 2.62 -7.91 15.59
C MET A 833 2.70 -9.44 15.47
N ASN A 834 2.07 -10.19 16.40
CA ASN A 834 1.97 -11.64 16.28
C ASN A 834 1.20 -12.08 15.01
N SER A 835 0.19 -11.31 14.60
CA SER A 835 -0.57 -11.56 13.36
C SER A 835 0.28 -11.34 12.11
N LEU A 836 1.07 -10.25 12.06
CA LEU A 836 2.07 -10.02 11.01
C LEU A 836 3.11 -11.16 10.95
N LEU A 837 3.60 -11.62 12.09
CA LEU A 837 4.57 -12.73 12.19
C LEU A 837 3.99 -14.11 11.79
N LYS A 838 2.65 -14.25 11.74
CA LYS A 838 1.92 -15.44 11.22
C LYS A 838 1.61 -15.39 9.73
N SER A 839 1.69 -14.21 9.10
CA SER A 839 1.42 -14.04 7.67
C SER A 839 2.22 -15.04 6.84
N CYS A 840 1.63 -15.58 5.77
CA CYS A 840 2.33 -16.57 4.92
C CYS A 840 3.58 -15.99 4.25
N VAL A 841 3.69 -14.65 4.15
CA VAL A 841 4.88 -13.96 3.66
C VAL A 841 6.08 -14.24 4.57
N LEU A 842 5.96 -14.01 5.89
CA LEU A 842 7.05 -14.17 6.85
C LEU A 842 7.17 -15.59 7.45
N LEU A 843 6.09 -16.38 7.41
CA LEU A 843 6.08 -17.76 7.89
C LEU A 843 6.03 -18.72 6.68
N SER A 844 7.18 -19.28 6.30
CA SER A 844 7.30 -20.23 5.18
C SER A 844 6.59 -21.55 5.49
N ARG A 845 5.47 -21.82 4.81
CA ARG A 845 4.65 -23.03 4.99
C ARG A 845 4.77 -23.94 3.74
N PRO A 846 4.92 -25.28 3.87
CA PRO A 846 5.12 -26.17 2.70
C PRO A 846 3.92 -26.30 1.75
N ASP A 847 2.72 -26.00 2.27
CA ASP A 847 1.40 -26.03 1.61
C ASP A 847 1.08 -24.75 0.84
N THR A 848 1.51 -23.58 1.33
CA THR A 848 1.14 -22.29 0.75
C THR A 848 2.01 -21.98 -0.49
N PRO A 849 1.41 -21.78 -1.69
CA PRO A 849 2.18 -21.52 -2.91
C PRO A 849 3.00 -20.23 -2.87
N THR A 850 4.16 -20.22 -3.51
CA THR A 850 5.00 -19.02 -3.68
C THR A 850 4.22 -17.86 -4.32
N ASP A 851 3.35 -18.15 -5.29
CA ASP A 851 2.47 -17.16 -5.94
C ASP A 851 1.39 -16.56 -5.01
N GLU A 852 1.09 -17.20 -3.87
CA GLU A 852 0.23 -16.61 -2.84
C GLU A 852 1.02 -15.69 -1.92
N ARG A 853 2.23 -16.11 -1.54
CA ARG A 853 3.15 -15.31 -0.71
C ARG A 853 3.59 -14.04 -1.45
N ALA A 854 3.91 -14.14 -2.73
CA ALA A 854 4.27 -12.99 -3.57
C ALA A 854 3.07 -12.04 -3.77
N PHE A 855 1.87 -12.58 -3.98
CA PHE A 855 0.62 -11.80 -4.11
C PHE A 855 0.30 -11.01 -2.83
N GLN A 856 0.21 -11.67 -1.67
CA GLN A 856 -0.07 -10.99 -0.39
C GLN A 856 1.03 -9.98 -0.02
N ARG A 857 2.29 -10.27 -0.34
CA ARG A 857 3.40 -9.32 -0.19
C ARG A 857 3.16 -8.05 -1.02
N GLN A 858 2.75 -8.20 -2.28
CA GLN A 858 2.49 -7.07 -3.18
C GLN A 858 1.28 -6.24 -2.75
N LEU A 859 0.17 -6.87 -2.36
CA LEU A 859 -1.03 -6.17 -1.90
C LEU A 859 -0.73 -5.24 -0.71
N VAL A 860 -0.09 -5.77 0.34
CA VAL A 860 0.21 -5.03 1.57
C VAL A 860 1.12 -3.82 1.33
N MET A 861 2.02 -3.86 0.32
CA MET A 861 2.81 -2.68 -0.04
C MET A 861 1.95 -1.48 -0.45
N THR A 862 0.78 -1.71 -1.07
CA THR A 862 -0.13 -0.66 -1.53
C THR A 862 -1.16 -0.21 -0.49
N MET A 863 -1.39 -0.97 0.59
CA MET A 863 -2.49 -0.75 1.54
C MET A 863 -2.37 0.56 2.35
N GLY A 864 -3.50 1.26 2.49
CA GLY A 864 -3.73 2.27 3.53
C GLY A 864 -3.84 1.66 4.92
N VAL A 865 -3.92 2.51 5.94
CA VAL A 865 -4.00 2.06 7.35
C VAL A 865 -5.25 1.21 7.58
N ALA A 866 -6.39 1.65 7.06
CA ALA A 866 -7.70 0.98 7.19
C ALA A 866 -7.76 -0.42 6.58
N ASP A 867 -6.97 -0.70 5.54
CA ASP A 867 -6.89 -2.03 4.90
C ASP A 867 -5.87 -2.92 5.61
N SER A 868 -4.71 -2.38 5.99
CA SER A 868 -3.74 -3.14 6.78
C SER A 868 -4.28 -3.59 8.14
N GLN A 869 -5.14 -2.78 8.78
CA GLN A 869 -5.81 -3.14 10.02
C GLN A 869 -6.72 -4.37 9.81
N LEU A 870 -7.60 -4.35 8.81
CA LEU A 870 -8.52 -5.46 8.52
C LEU A 870 -7.80 -6.71 8.00
N PHE A 871 -6.73 -6.54 7.23
CA PHE A 871 -5.96 -7.66 6.68
C PHE A 871 -5.20 -8.45 7.76
N PHE A 872 -4.60 -7.76 8.73
CA PHE A 872 -3.87 -8.42 9.83
C PHE A 872 -4.75 -8.79 11.03
N TYR A 873 -5.89 -8.14 11.23
CA TYR A 873 -6.89 -8.57 12.21
C TYR A 873 -8.30 -8.55 11.57
N PRO A 874 -8.75 -9.69 11.02
CA PRO A 874 -10.04 -9.80 10.32
C PRO A 874 -11.23 -9.37 11.16
N GLN A 875 -12.29 -8.89 10.50
CA GLN A 875 -13.57 -8.62 11.16
C GLN A 875 -14.35 -9.93 11.25
N PHE A 876 -14.67 -10.36 12.47
CA PHE A 876 -15.36 -11.62 12.75
C PHE A 876 -16.68 -11.35 13.49
N LEU A 877 -17.81 -11.77 12.92
CA LEU A 877 -19.16 -11.36 13.31
C LEU A 877 -20.07 -12.57 13.59
N PRO A 878 -20.82 -12.59 14.70
CA PRO A 878 -21.85 -13.60 14.95
C PRO A 878 -23.14 -13.26 14.19
N ILE A 879 -23.57 -14.16 13.31
CA ILE A 879 -24.78 -13.99 12.47
C ILE A 879 -25.99 -14.73 13.06
N HIS A 880 -25.76 -15.75 13.88
CA HIS A 880 -26.82 -16.52 14.55
C HIS A 880 -27.51 -15.78 15.73
N THR A 881 -26.90 -14.71 16.23
CA THR A 881 -27.45 -13.83 17.30
C THR A 881 -27.91 -12.48 16.77
N LEU A 882 -28.21 -12.40 15.48
CA LEU A 882 -28.45 -11.15 14.77
C LEU A 882 -29.89 -10.65 14.99
N ASP A 883 -30.06 -9.36 15.33
CA ASP A 883 -31.38 -8.72 15.31
C ASP A 883 -31.75 -8.33 13.89
N VAL A 884 -32.73 -9.03 13.33
CA VAL A 884 -33.23 -8.86 11.95
C VAL A 884 -34.00 -7.53 11.75
N LYS A 885 -34.25 -6.76 12.82
CA LYS A 885 -34.87 -5.43 12.76
C LYS A 885 -33.86 -4.28 12.84
N SER A 886 -32.62 -4.57 13.23
CA SER A 886 -31.57 -3.55 13.37
C SER A 886 -30.86 -3.30 12.05
N THR A 887 -30.64 -2.04 11.67
CA THR A 887 -29.79 -1.69 10.52
C THR A 887 -28.30 -1.61 10.87
N ALA A 888 -27.93 -1.79 12.15
CA ALA A 888 -26.54 -1.76 12.60
C ALA A 888 -25.82 -3.08 12.33
N LEU A 889 -24.50 -3.01 12.10
CA LEU A 889 -23.65 -4.20 12.09
C LEU A 889 -23.65 -4.87 13.49
N PRO A 890 -23.67 -6.21 13.58
CA PRO A 890 -23.48 -6.90 14.86
C PRO A 890 -22.09 -6.59 15.43
N ALA A 891 -21.98 -6.57 16.76
CA ALA A 891 -20.70 -6.37 17.44
C ALA A 891 -19.71 -7.48 17.05
N ALA A 892 -18.46 -7.10 16.79
CA ALA A 892 -17.42 -8.06 16.42
C ALA A 892 -16.99 -8.91 17.63
N VAL A 893 -16.44 -10.10 17.34
CA VAL A 893 -15.88 -11.01 18.33
C VAL A 893 -14.39 -11.28 18.04
N ARG A 894 -13.65 -11.74 19.04
CA ARG A 894 -12.21 -12.01 18.92
C ARG A 894 -11.92 -13.11 17.90
N CYS A 895 -10.86 -12.93 17.12
CA CYS A 895 -10.39 -13.87 16.10
C CYS A 895 -9.74 -15.12 16.71
N SER A 896 -10.56 -15.96 17.33
CA SER A 896 -10.18 -17.21 18.00
C SER A 896 -11.29 -18.26 17.88
N GLU A 897 -10.92 -19.54 17.73
CA GLU A 897 -11.85 -20.68 17.73
C GLU A 897 -12.59 -20.83 19.07
N SER A 898 -12.06 -20.26 20.16
CA SER A 898 -12.76 -20.13 21.45
C SER A 898 -14.05 -19.32 21.41
N ARG A 899 -14.30 -18.59 20.31
CA ARG A 899 -15.53 -17.81 20.07
C ARG A 899 -16.51 -18.48 19.11
N LEU A 900 -16.17 -19.64 18.56
CA LEU A 900 -17.09 -20.46 17.78
C LEU A 900 -18.07 -21.21 18.70
N SER A 901 -19.27 -21.43 18.19
CA SER A 901 -20.29 -22.30 18.80
C SER A 901 -20.73 -23.30 17.75
N GLU A 902 -20.91 -24.58 18.12
CA GLU A 902 -21.41 -25.59 17.17
C GLU A 902 -22.83 -25.28 16.69
N GLY A 903 -23.62 -24.53 17.47
CA GLY A 903 -24.93 -23.98 17.06
C GLY A 903 -24.85 -22.62 16.35
N GLY A 904 -23.66 -22.16 15.99
CA GLY A 904 -23.43 -20.81 15.50
C GLY A 904 -23.23 -20.71 13.99
N ILE A 905 -23.65 -19.57 13.44
CA ILE A 905 -23.29 -19.08 12.10
C ILE A 905 -22.49 -17.79 12.30
N PHE A 906 -21.37 -17.66 11.57
CA PHE A 906 -20.45 -16.52 11.69
C PHE A 906 -19.95 -16.05 10.32
N LEU A 907 -19.70 -14.75 10.18
CA LEU A 907 -19.07 -14.14 9.01
C LEU A 907 -17.67 -13.63 9.38
N LEU A 908 -16.65 -13.99 8.61
CA LEU A 908 -15.27 -13.48 8.78
C LEU A 908 -14.80 -12.82 7.49
N ALA A 909 -14.34 -11.58 7.54
CA ALA A 909 -13.83 -10.84 6.38
C ALA A 909 -12.46 -10.22 6.65
N ASN A 910 -11.53 -10.32 5.69
CA ASN A 910 -10.19 -9.72 5.77
C ASN A 910 -9.89 -8.68 4.66
N GLY A 911 -10.91 -8.25 3.91
CA GLY A 911 -10.78 -7.32 2.78
C GLY A 911 -10.42 -7.95 1.44
N LEU A 912 -10.13 -9.26 1.40
CA LEU A 912 -9.86 -10.02 0.15
C LEU A 912 -10.74 -11.27 0.04
N ASN A 913 -11.04 -11.91 1.17
CA ASN A 913 -11.90 -13.07 1.27
C ASN A 913 -12.97 -12.83 2.34
N MET A 914 -14.13 -13.44 2.14
CA MET A 914 -15.24 -13.44 3.08
C MET A 914 -15.70 -14.87 3.33
N PHE A 915 -15.65 -15.33 4.57
CA PHE A 915 -16.01 -16.69 4.95
C PHE A 915 -17.33 -16.69 5.71
N LEU A 916 -18.27 -17.53 5.29
CA LEU A 916 -19.51 -17.80 6.02
C LEU A 916 -19.40 -19.19 6.65
N TRP A 917 -19.08 -19.22 7.94
CA TRP A 917 -18.87 -20.44 8.71
C TRP A 917 -20.17 -20.94 9.34
N LEU A 918 -20.40 -22.24 9.25
CA LEU A 918 -21.61 -22.95 9.68
C LEU A 918 -21.24 -24.08 10.65
N GLY A 919 -21.62 -23.96 11.92
CA GLY A 919 -21.42 -24.99 12.93
C GLY A 919 -22.31 -26.22 12.69
N VAL A 920 -21.86 -27.41 13.12
CA VAL A 920 -22.56 -28.70 12.85
C VAL A 920 -23.99 -28.76 13.38
N SER A 921 -24.32 -27.96 14.39
CA SER A 921 -25.63 -27.86 15.05
C SER A 921 -26.36 -26.55 14.70
N SER A 922 -25.97 -25.87 13.61
CA SER A 922 -26.59 -24.61 13.16
C SER A 922 -28.12 -24.74 13.00
N PRO A 923 -28.92 -23.75 13.45
CA PRO A 923 -30.38 -23.81 13.39
C PRO A 923 -30.92 -24.04 11.96
N PRO A 924 -31.75 -25.07 11.72
CA PRO A 924 -32.35 -25.33 10.41
C PRO A 924 -33.18 -24.17 9.87
N GLU A 925 -33.82 -23.38 10.74
CA GLU A 925 -34.56 -22.16 10.38
C GLU A 925 -33.65 -21.10 9.72
N LEU A 926 -32.46 -20.86 10.27
CA LEU A 926 -31.48 -19.94 9.69
C LEU A 926 -30.90 -20.50 8.39
N ILE A 927 -30.65 -21.80 8.31
CA ILE A 927 -30.16 -22.45 7.09
C ILE A 927 -31.20 -22.35 5.96
N GLN A 928 -32.47 -22.64 6.25
CA GLN A 928 -33.55 -22.49 5.29
C GLN A 928 -33.76 -21.03 4.91
N GLY A 929 -33.69 -20.10 5.87
CA GLY A 929 -33.79 -18.67 5.62
C GLY A 929 -32.67 -18.10 4.74
N ILE A 930 -31.42 -18.53 4.94
CA ILE A 930 -30.25 -17.99 4.23
C ILE A 930 -30.00 -18.70 2.89
N PHE A 931 -30.18 -20.02 2.83
CA PHE A 931 -29.78 -20.86 1.70
C PHE A 931 -30.94 -21.53 0.94
N ASN A 932 -32.19 -21.43 1.42
CA ASN A 932 -33.36 -22.13 0.86
C ASN A 932 -33.25 -23.66 0.83
N VAL A 933 -32.52 -24.26 1.77
CA VAL A 933 -32.37 -25.73 1.92
C VAL A 933 -32.72 -26.19 3.34
N PRO A 934 -33.25 -27.41 3.54
CA PRO A 934 -33.87 -27.79 4.82
C PRO A 934 -32.89 -28.16 5.94
N SER A 935 -31.60 -28.39 5.64
CA SER A 935 -30.58 -28.68 6.66
C SER A 935 -29.16 -28.48 6.15
N LEU A 936 -28.18 -28.42 7.07
CA LEU A 936 -26.77 -28.14 6.78
C LEU A 936 -26.15 -29.11 5.74
N ALA A 937 -26.60 -30.37 5.73
CA ALA A 937 -26.15 -31.38 4.78
C ALA A 937 -26.42 -30.97 3.31
N HIS A 938 -27.50 -30.21 3.07
CA HIS A 938 -27.94 -29.78 1.74
C HIS A 938 -27.29 -28.47 1.25
N VAL A 939 -26.54 -27.77 2.10
CA VAL A 939 -25.80 -26.56 1.70
C VAL A 939 -24.60 -26.98 0.86
N SER A 940 -24.40 -26.39 -0.32
CA SER A 940 -23.15 -26.56 -1.08
C SER A 940 -22.05 -25.63 -0.55
N THR A 941 -20.84 -26.16 -0.41
CA THR A 941 -19.61 -25.39 -0.13
C THR A 941 -19.13 -24.57 -1.32
N ASP A 942 -19.48 -25.00 -2.53
CA ASP A 942 -18.94 -24.47 -3.77
C ASP A 942 -19.62 -23.15 -4.18
N MET A 943 -20.70 -22.79 -3.48
CA MET A 943 -21.55 -21.63 -3.74
C MET A 943 -20.89 -20.32 -3.25
N THR A 944 -20.45 -19.50 -4.20
CA THR A 944 -19.78 -18.19 -4.00
C THR A 944 -20.73 -16.99 -3.97
N VAL A 945 -22.05 -17.20 -4.05
CA VAL A 945 -23.08 -16.15 -3.96
C VAL A 945 -24.27 -16.67 -3.16
N LEU A 946 -24.78 -15.89 -2.21
CA LEU A 946 -25.98 -16.29 -1.43
C LEU A 946 -27.25 -16.24 -2.30
N PRO A 947 -28.15 -17.23 -2.21
CA PRO A 947 -29.35 -17.27 -3.03
C PRO A 947 -30.39 -16.19 -2.69
N GLU A 948 -31.24 -15.87 -3.66
CA GLU A 948 -32.36 -14.92 -3.57
C GLU A 948 -33.55 -15.51 -2.78
N VAL A 949 -33.39 -15.74 -1.47
CA VAL A 949 -34.41 -16.46 -0.66
C VAL A 949 -35.60 -15.57 -0.24
N GLY A 950 -35.44 -14.25 -0.28
CA GLY A 950 -36.46 -13.29 0.15
C GLY A 950 -36.75 -13.27 1.67
N SER A 951 -36.10 -14.13 2.46
CA SER A 951 -36.22 -14.13 3.92
C SER A 951 -35.56 -12.89 4.54
N PRO A 952 -36.02 -12.40 5.70
CA PRO A 952 -35.45 -11.22 6.33
C PRO A 952 -34.01 -11.49 6.82
N HIS A 953 -33.70 -12.72 7.26
CA HIS A 953 -32.34 -13.15 7.60
C HIS A 953 -31.38 -13.07 6.39
N SER A 954 -31.83 -13.49 5.20
CA SER A 954 -31.02 -13.43 3.98
C SER A 954 -30.79 -11.99 3.53
N GLN A 955 -31.84 -11.17 3.49
CA GLN A 955 -31.74 -9.74 3.16
C GLN A 955 -30.76 -9.00 4.09
N GLN A 956 -30.86 -9.25 5.39
CA GLN A 956 -30.06 -8.62 6.43
C GLN A 956 -28.59 -9.06 6.40
N LEU A 957 -28.31 -10.36 6.16
CA LEU A 957 -26.95 -10.85 5.95
C LEU A 957 -26.33 -10.25 4.69
N ARG A 958 -27.09 -10.19 3.58
CA ARG A 958 -26.65 -9.56 2.32
C ARG A 958 -26.35 -8.07 2.49
N MET A 959 -27.15 -7.34 3.28
CA MET A 959 -26.88 -5.94 3.65
C MET A 959 -25.54 -5.82 4.40
N ILE A 960 -25.31 -6.64 5.42
CA ILE A 960 -24.04 -6.64 6.19
C ILE A 960 -22.85 -6.91 5.26
N MET A 961 -22.94 -7.91 4.39
CA MET A 961 -21.89 -8.22 3.41
C MET A 961 -21.62 -7.03 2.48
N GLY A 962 -22.66 -6.35 2.00
CA GLY A 962 -22.57 -5.14 1.19
C GLY A 962 -21.88 -3.98 1.92
N VAL A 963 -22.23 -3.71 3.18
CA VAL A 963 -21.61 -2.65 4.00
C VAL A 963 -20.12 -2.92 4.25
N ILE A 964 -19.73 -4.17 4.49
CA ILE A 964 -18.31 -4.54 4.64
C ILE A 964 -17.56 -4.38 3.31
N GLN A 965 -18.20 -4.71 2.19
CA GLN A 965 -17.63 -4.57 0.84
C GLN A 965 -17.50 -3.12 0.36
N GLN A 966 -18.44 -2.24 0.72
CA GLN A 966 -18.51 -0.87 0.21
C GLN A 966 -17.24 -0.03 0.52
N LYS A 967 -16.54 -0.33 1.61
CA LYS A 967 -15.31 0.36 2.02
C LYS A 967 -14.03 -0.36 1.57
N ARG A 968 -14.07 -1.28 0.60
CA ARG A 968 -12.94 -2.14 0.21
C ARG A 968 -12.69 -2.19 -1.31
N PRO A 969 -11.43 -2.06 -1.76
CA PRO A 969 -11.08 -1.89 -3.19
C PRO A 969 -10.96 -3.20 -4.00
N TYR A 970 -11.17 -4.35 -3.35
CA TYR A 970 -11.21 -5.67 -3.99
C TYR A 970 -12.56 -6.33 -3.67
N ALA A 971 -13.22 -6.87 -4.69
CA ALA A 971 -14.40 -7.72 -4.51
C ALA A 971 -13.99 -8.99 -3.75
N MET A 972 -14.54 -9.21 -2.57
CA MET A 972 -14.16 -10.33 -1.72
C MET A 972 -14.79 -11.63 -2.21
N LYS A 973 -13.99 -12.69 -2.35
CA LYS A 973 -14.51 -14.03 -2.65
C LYS A 973 -15.26 -14.58 -1.43
N LEU A 974 -16.56 -14.84 -1.59
CA LEU A 974 -17.34 -15.59 -0.60
C LEU A 974 -16.92 -17.06 -0.62
N THR A 975 -16.64 -17.63 0.54
CA THR A 975 -16.38 -19.05 0.75
C THR A 975 -17.30 -19.57 1.85
N ILE A 976 -18.13 -20.57 1.55
CA ILE A 976 -18.96 -21.23 2.56
C ILE A 976 -18.13 -22.33 3.24
N VAL A 977 -18.13 -22.33 4.57
CA VAL A 977 -17.34 -23.26 5.38
C VAL A 977 -18.26 -24.01 6.32
N LYS A 978 -18.31 -25.34 6.18
CA LYS A 978 -18.93 -26.21 7.17
C LYS A 978 -17.88 -26.64 8.19
N GLN A 979 -18.27 -26.64 9.47
CA GLN A 979 -17.42 -27.12 10.55
C GLN A 979 -17.10 -28.63 10.34
N ARG A 980 -15.84 -29.01 10.59
CA ARG A 980 -15.23 -30.34 10.40
C ARG A 980 -15.00 -30.77 8.94
N GLU A 981 -15.19 -29.87 7.96
CA GLU A 981 -14.83 -30.10 6.55
C GLU A 981 -13.52 -29.39 6.15
N GLN A 982 -12.89 -29.84 5.05
CA GLN A 982 -11.56 -29.36 4.62
C GLN A 982 -11.41 -27.83 4.45
N PRO A 983 -12.41 -27.08 3.92
CA PRO A 983 -12.31 -25.61 3.81
C PRO A 983 -12.10 -24.89 5.16
N GLU A 984 -12.46 -25.52 6.28
CA GLU A 984 -12.28 -24.96 7.61
C GLU A 984 -10.80 -24.71 7.94
N MET A 985 -9.88 -25.48 7.35
CA MET A 985 -8.44 -25.31 7.57
C MET A 985 -7.92 -23.97 7.05
N VAL A 986 -8.50 -23.43 5.97
CA VAL A 986 -8.14 -22.10 5.43
C VAL A 986 -8.74 -21.01 6.32
N PHE A 987 -10.01 -21.17 6.72
CA PHE A 987 -10.70 -20.25 7.63
C PHE A 987 -9.96 -20.09 8.98
N ARG A 988 -9.52 -21.20 9.59
CA ARG A 988 -8.79 -21.17 10.88
C ARG A 988 -7.44 -20.45 10.81
N GLN A 989 -6.82 -20.30 9.63
CA GLN A 989 -5.60 -19.48 9.49
C GLN A 989 -5.85 -17.98 9.70
N LEU A 990 -7.12 -17.53 9.67
CA LEU A 990 -7.54 -16.16 9.92
C LEU A 990 -8.04 -15.93 11.36
N LEU A 991 -8.07 -16.97 12.21
CA LEU A 991 -8.28 -16.86 13.65
C LEU A 991 -6.95 -16.49 14.33
N VAL A 992 -6.51 -15.26 14.06
CA VAL A 992 -5.13 -14.79 14.28
C VAL A 992 -4.67 -14.75 15.76
N GLU A 993 -5.55 -14.92 16.74
CA GLU A 993 -5.15 -15.02 18.15
C GLU A 993 -4.67 -16.43 18.55
N ASP A 994 -5.13 -17.48 17.86
CA ASP A 994 -4.87 -18.89 18.22
C ASP A 994 -3.45 -19.36 17.87
N ARG A 995 -3.08 -20.59 18.24
CA ARG A 995 -1.85 -21.21 17.70
C ARG A 995 -2.06 -21.56 16.23
N GLY A 996 -1.13 -21.16 15.36
CA GLY A 996 -1.27 -21.41 13.92
C GLY A 996 -1.15 -22.91 13.60
N LEU A 997 -2.06 -23.43 12.77
CA LEU A 997 -2.12 -24.86 12.35
C LEU A 997 -0.79 -25.40 11.82
N HIS A 998 0.04 -24.53 11.23
CA HIS A 998 1.33 -24.85 10.62
C HIS A 998 2.50 -24.13 11.33
N GLY A 999 2.31 -23.82 12.61
CA GLY A 999 3.26 -23.08 13.45
C GLY A 999 2.86 -21.61 13.69
N GLY A 1000 3.56 -20.98 14.63
CA GLY A 1000 3.27 -19.62 15.10
C GLY A 1000 2.61 -19.60 16.50
N SER A 1001 3.09 -18.72 17.36
CA SER A 1001 2.64 -18.48 18.74
C SER A 1001 1.18 -18.05 18.81
N SER A 1002 0.40 -18.52 19.79
CA SER A 1002 -0.84 -17.80 20.15
C SER A 1002 -0.51 -16.38 20.65
N TYR A 1003 -1.52 -15.52 20.75
CA TYR A 1003 -1.33 -14.19 21.34
C TYR A 1003 -0.73 -14.27 22.75
N VAL A 1004 -1.19 -15.22 23.58
CA VAL A 1004 -0.65 -15.44 24.94
C VAL A 1004 0.79 -15.96 24.91
N ASP A 1005 1.13 -16.90 24.00
CA ASP A 1005 2.51 -17.36 23.82
C ASP A 1005 3.44 -16.20 23.40
N PHE A 1006 2.96 -15.31 22.54
CA PHE A 1006 3.73 -14.17 22.05
C PHE A 1006 3.95 -13.11 23.13
N LEU A 1007 2.93 -12.78 23.94
CA LEU A 1007 3.09 -11.93 25.12
C LEU A 1007 4.11 -12.50 26.10
N CYS A 1008 4.09 -13.81 26.34
CA CYS A 1008 5.09 -14.51 27.16
C CYS A 1008 6.50 -14.44 26.55
N CYS A 1009 6.63 -14.43 25.23
CA CYS A 1009 7.92 -14.24 24.56
C CYS A 1009 8.43 -12.81 24.71
N VAL A 1010 7.61 -11.81 24.36
CA VAL A 1010 7.95 -10.39 24.46
C VAL A 1010 8.27 -9.98 25.90
N HIS A 1011 7.56 -10.52 26.90
CA HIS A 1011 7.86 -10.25 28.31
C HIS A 1011 9.24 -10.80 28.75
N LYS A 1012 9.67 -11.96 28.24
CA LYS A 1012 11.03 -12.50 28.52
C LYS A 1012 12.12 -11.62 27.94
N GLU A 1013 11.96 -11.14 26.71
CA GLU A 1013 12.92 -10.22 26.09
C GLU A 1013 12.94 -8.86 26.81
N ILE A 1014 11.78 -8.34 27.22
CA ILE A 1014 11.70 -7.13 28.06
C ILE A 1014 12.49 -7.34 29.37
N CYS A 1015 12.33 -8.47 30.05
CA CYS A 1015 13.07 -8.74 31.29
C CYS A 1015 14.60 -8.82 31.07
N GLN A 1016 15.06 -9.39 29.95
CA GLN A 1016 16.48 -9.41 29.57
C GLN A 1016 17.05 -8.01 29.23
N LEU A 1017 16.20 -7.06 28.80
CA LEU A 1017 16.58 -5.66 28.52
C LEU A 1017 16.49 -4.74 29.76
N LEU A 1018 15.91 -5.23 30.86
CA LEU A 1018 15.76 -4.50 32.12
C LEU A 1018 16.76 -4.95 33.20
N SER A 1019 17.36 -6.14 33.05
CA SER A 1019 18.50 -6.65 33.83
C SER A 1019 19.84 -6.09 33.35
#